data_AF-A0A4R0P806-F1
#
_entry.id   AF-A0A4R0P806-F1
#
_cell.length_a   1.000
_cell.length_b   1.000
_cell.length_c   1.000
_cell.angle_alpha   90.00
_cell.angle_beta   90.00
_cell.angle_gamma   90.00
#
_symmetry.space_group_name_H-M   'P 1'
#
loop_
_entity.id
_entity.type
_entity.pdbx_description
1 polymer ?
#
loop_
_entity_poly.entity_id
_entity_poly.type
_entity_poly.pdbx_seq_one_letter_code
_entity_poly.pdbx_strand_id
1 'polypeptide(L)'
;MKNCCKLFILLLFLICNQQISFAQLNIIPLPVNIKENGNKFKIVSGTKIFYQKGLKEQALLLASALSPATGFDFEVKESVNAVAGIFLHLGKKDGNRERYQLTVNSSKVNISGKTGAGVFYGIQTLLQMLPPEIYSQQRKRNKIWELPGVEIRDEPSYVWRGMMLDVSRYFFSKEYVLRYIDMMAMYKMNTLHFHLIDDSGWRLEIKKYPKLTSVGAWRGEGAERTGGYYTQEDIKEMVAYAALRNVEIIPEIELPAHTLSALAAYPYLGCIGKNYEVQTQHSISKELYCVGKESTFEFLEDVFKEAAALFPSKYVHIGGDEAVYTRWEACPFCQKRKADLKLEKESQLQVYFNKRVQKMLNKYGKTIVGWDEIIDDGLTEKSVGMIWAKPERTLKAVAAGHDVVISLTKFLYFDMPEAFLPGEVQAASWVGAVPMEKVYQLNPLVNNLDEKYRSQILGASGTMWADQFIHGTKLPEMAPLNENRSEKYFDYLTLPRLSALAEVVWTPAEKQNWNDFQNRMRSQYNKYQQAGFGFRLPQPKVISQQKMDDGYLVKVENLVDGAQIRYTSDGTYPNAYSNIYSEAVKVKNLSDFYAITVLNRDQYSLPLFFPENYDRFKNLGLLLTEWKSNKIVTNESVVLDMNATGKIDQNGKYTITFQPVSGNSSLEIQSVAIYKNGIKISEDNTKSSAGLQKTSSYHFQIDNYETGAEFRIKVGLKGIDGNDTNGAVFIRRE
;
A
#
# COMPACT_ATOMS: atom_id res chain seq x y z
N MET A 1 55.16 -17.39 51.24
CA MET A 1 54.70 -16.49 50.15
C MET A 1 54.62 -17.23 48.82
N LYS A 2 53.60 -18.08 48.57
CA LYS A 2 53.31 -18.62 47.20
C LYS A 2 51.84 -19.00 46.96
N ASN A 3 50.96 -18.90 47.97
CA ASN A 3 49.53 -19.26 47.83
C ASN A 3 48.54 -18.08 47.95
N CYS A 4 48.98 -16.84 48.17
CA CYS A 4 48.08 -15.67 48.19
C CYS A 4 47.95 -14.96 46.84
N CYS A 5 48.90 -15.12 45.90
CA CYS A 5 48.82 -14.44 44.59
C CYS A 5 47.90 -15.13 43.56
N LYS A 6 47.52 -16.41 43.77
CA LYS A 6 46.63 -17.12 42.83
C LYS A 6 45.14 -16.88 43.09
N LEU A 7 44.77 -16.41 44.28
CA LEU A 7 43.37 -16.10 44.61
C LEU A 7 42.95 -14.69 44.18
N PHE A 8 43.91 -13.77 44.01
CA PHE A 8 43.63 -12.39 43.58
C PHE A 8 43.51 -12.25 42.05
N ILE A 9 44.10 -13.16 41.28
CA ILE A 9 44.01 -13.16 39.81
C ILE A 9 42.74 -13.88 39.32
N LEU A 10 42.15 -14.78 40.14
CA LEU A 10 40.88 -15.44 39.80
C LEU A 10 39.64 -14.58 40.12
N LEU A 11 39.77 -13.55 40.97
CA LEU A 11 38.67 -12.62 41.28
C LEU A 11 38.56 -11.44 40.29
N LEU A 12 39.60 -11.19 39.49
CA LEU A 12 39.63 -10.10 38.49
C LEU A 12 39.10 -10.50 37.10
N PHE A 13 38.84 -11.80 36.86
CA PHE A 13 38.22 -12.31 35.62
C PHE A 13 36.72 -12.60 35.74
N LEU A 14 36.12 -12.31 36.90
CA LEU A 14 34.68 -12.48 37.17
C LEU A 14 33.91 -11.15 37.23
N ILE A 15 34.48 -10.07 36.69
CA ILE A 15 33.68 -8.96 36.16
C ILE A 15 33.13 -9.45 34.82
N CYS A 16 32.13 -10.32 34.93
CA CYS A 16 31.18 -10.55 33.87
C CYS A 16 30.68 -9.16 33.46
N ASN A 17 31.09 -8.68 32.29
CA ASN A 17 30.35 -7.64 31.57
C ASN A 17 28.96 -8.23 31.30
N GLN A 18 28.09 -8.20 32.32
CA GLN A 18 26.68 -8.15 32.09
C GLN A 18 26.44 -6.79 31.43
N GLN A 19 26.67 -6.74 30.12
CA GLN A 19 25.86 -5.86 29.30
C GLN A 19 24.44 -6.28 29.60
N ILE A 20 23.78 -5.50 30.45
CA ILE A 20 22.32 -5.54 30.57
C ILE A 20 21.86 -5.20 29.16
N SER A 21 21.55 -6.25 28.39
CA SER A 21 20.90 -6.13 27.11
C SER A 21 19.50 -5.64 27.43
N PHE A 22 19.36 -4.32 27.46
CA PHE A 22 18.06 -3.68 27.52
C PHE A 22 17.27 -4.12 26.29
N ALA A 23 16.05 -4.60 26.49
CA ALA A 23 15.19 -5.05 25.40
C ALA A 23 14.90 -3.85 24.48
N GLN A 24 15.45 -3.87 23.27
CA GLN A 24 15.28 -2.79 22.30
C GLN A 24 13.79 -2.48 22.08
N LEU A 25 13.41 -1.21 22.25
CA LEU A 25 12.04 -0.75 22.01
C LEU A 25 11.77 -0.71 20.51
N ASN A 26 11.01 -1.68 20.03
CA ASN A 26 10.67 -1.82 18.60
C ASN A 26 9.52 -0.91 18.17
N ILE A 27 9.65 0.40 18.40
CA ILE A 27 8.64 1.43 18.10
C ILE A 27 8.81 1.91 16.65
N ILE A 28 7.72 1.96 15.89
CA ILE A 28 7.70 2.52 14.53
C ILE A 28 6.55 3.52 14.43
N PRO A 29 6.78 4.76 13.99
CA PRO A 29 8.09 5.34 13.66
C PRO A 29 8.98 5.53 14.90
N LEU A 30 10.30 5.58 14.68
CA LEU A 30 11.35 5.76 15.67
C LEU A 30 11.31 7.18 16.28
N PRO A 31 11.12 7.30 17.60
CA PRO A 31 11.08 8.60 18.25
C PRO A 31 12.37 9.44 18.11
N VAL A 32 12.20 10.77 18.11
CA VAL A 32 13.32 11.74 18.10
C VAL A 32 14.30 11.48 19.26
N ASN A 33 13.83 11.14 20.46
CA ASN A 33 14.70 10.77 21.57
C ASN A 33 14.06 9.69 22.44
N ILE A 34 14.84 8.68 22.81
CA ILE A 34 14.47 7.60 23.72
C ILE A 34 15.62 7.43 24.71
N LYS A 35 15.29 7.39 26.00
CA LYS A 35 16.23 7.06 27.07
C LYS A 35 15.58 6.07 28.02
N GLU A 36 16.12 4.85 28.09
CA GLU A 36 15.68 3.88 29.09
C GLU A 36 16.20 4.24 30.49
N ASN A 37 15.42 3.92 31.52
CA ASN A 37 15.74 4.25 32.91
C ASN A 37 15.77 3.02 33.85
N GLY A 38 15.66 1.80 33.30
CA GLY A 38 15.74 0.54 34.04
C GLY A 38 14.53 0.20 34.92
N ASN A 39 13.55 1.11 35.06
CA ASN A 39 12.29 0.81 35.76
C ASN A 39 11.36 -0.04 34.91
N LYS A 40 10.26 -0.49 35.52
CA LYS A 40 9.16 -1.22 34.86
C LYS A 40 7.83 -0.79 35.47
N PHE A 41 6.82 -0.57 34.64
CA PHE A 41 5.46 -0.26 35.08
C PHE A 41 4.53 -1.43 34.73
N LYS A 42 3.80 -1.95 35.70
CA LYS A 42 2.82 -3.03 35.47
C LYS A 42 1.41 -2.46 35.37
N ILE A 43 0.71 -2.80 34.30
CA ILE A 43 -0.72 -2.53 34.14
C ILE A 43 -1.48 -3.68 34.80
N VAL A 44 -2.28 -3.36 35.80
CA VAL A 44 -3.11 -4.29 36.57
C VAL A 44 -4.56 -3.79 36.59
N SER A 45 -5.50 -4.62 37.05
CA SER A 45 -6.93 -4.25 37.09
C SER A 45 -7.23 -2.98 37.89
N GLY A 46 -6.42 -2.67 38.92
CA GLY A 46 -6.54 -1.44 39.72
C GLY A 46 -5.83 -0.21 39.13
N THR A 47 -5.16 -0.33 37.98
CA THR A 47 -4.52 0.81 37.32
C THR A 47 -5.58 1.79 36.85
N LYS A 48 -5.45 3.06 37.24
CA LYS A 48 -6.37 4.14 36.85
C LYS A 48 -5.77 4.98 35.71
N ILE A 49 -6.64 5.54 34.89
CA ILE A 49 -6.29 6.49 33.83
C ILE A 49 -6.79 7.88 34.25
N PHE A 50 -5.87 8.77 34.54
CA PHE A 50 -6.12 10.16 34.88
C PHE A 50 -5.94 11.04 33.66
N TYR A 51 -6.76 12.09 33.54
CA TYR A 51 -6.63 13.07 32.46
C TYR A 51 -6.86 14.49 32.94
N GLN A 52 -6.12 15.44 32.37
CA GLN A 52 -6.40 16.85 32.53
C GLN A 52 -7.64 17.24 31.71
N LYS A 53 -8.42 18.22 32.19
CA LYS A 53 -9.56 18.82 31.47
C LYS A 53 -9.22 19.06 29.99
N GLY A 54 -10.09 18.57 29.10
CA GLY A 54 -9.91 18.64 27.64
C GLY A 54 -9.26 17.40 27.00
N LEU A 55 -8.86 16.40 27.79
CA LEU A 55 -8.27 15.14 27.29
C LEU A 55 -9.12 13.89 27.59
N LYS A 56 -10.42 14.07 27.87
CA LYS A 56 -11.33 12.98 28.20
C LYS A 56 -11.39 11.93 27.08
N GLU A 57 -11.54 12.37 25.84
CA GLU A 57 -11.63 11.47 24.69
C GLU A 57 -10.35 10.65 24.50
N GLN A 58 -9.16 11.25 24.66
CA GLN A 58 -7.89 10.53 24.60
C GLN A 58 -7.77 9.49 25.72
N ALA A 59 -8.27 9.80 26.92
CA ALA A 59 -8.30 8.86 28.04
C ALA A 59 -9.24 7.68 27.78
N LEU A 60 -10.42 7.95 27.20
CA LEU A 60 -11.38 6.91 26.81
C LEU A 60 -10.85 6.03 25.68
N LEU A 61 -10.17 6.61 24.68
CA LEU A 61 -9.50 5.85 23.63
C LEU A 61 -8.42 4.92 24.19
N LEU A 62 -7.60 5.42 25.12
CA LEU A 62 -6.60 4.59 25.79
C LEU A 62 -7.26 3.45 26.57
N ALA A 63 -8.31 3.73 27.35
CA ALA A 63 -9.06 2.71 28.06
C ALA A 63 -9.63 1.65 27.10
N SER A 64 -10.27 2.09 26.02
CA SER A 64 -10.85 1.22 24.98
C SER A 64 -9.81 0.38 24.25
N ALA A 65 -8.57 0.88 24.09
CA ALA A 65 -7.48 0.13 23.48
C ALA A 65 -6.89 -0.93 24.43
N LEU A 66 -6.87 -0.65 25.74
CA LEU A 66 -6.31 -1.58 26.73
C LEU A 66 -7.32 -2.66 27.18
N SER A 67 -8.59 -2.31 27.33
CA SER A 67 -9.61 -3.17 27.94
C SER A 67 -9.83 -4.52 27.25
N PRO A 68 -9.93 -4.64 25.91
CA PRO A 68 -10.26 -5.92 25.26
C PRO A 68 -9.25 -7.03 25.56
N ALA A 69 -7.96 -6.74 25.35
CA ALA A 69 -6.89 -7.71 25.55
C ALA A 69 -6.62 -7.97 27.04
N THR A 70 -6.64 -6.93 27.88
CA THR A 70 -6.36 -7.08 29.32
C THR A 70 -7.51 -7.75 30.07
N GLY A 71 -8.75 -7.48 29.64
CA GLY A 71 -9.97 -7.80 30.38
C GLY A 71 -10.12 -6.97 31.66
N PHE A 72 -9.52 -5.77 31.71
CA PHE A 72 -9.63 -4.85 32.84
C PHE A 72 -10.59 -3.69 32.53
N ASP A 73 -11.34 -3.27 33.55
CA ASP A 73 -12.20 -2.10 33.51
C ASP A 73 -11.45 -0.91 34.10
N PHE A 74 -10.89 -0.06 33.23
CA PHE A 74 -10.09 1.09 33.68
C PHE A 74 -10.98 2.24 34.16
N GLU A 75 -10.80 2.68 35.40
CA GLU A 75 -11.40 3.91 35.89
C GLU A 75 -10.73 5.13 35.22
N VAL A 76 -11.52 5.92 34.48
CA VAL A 76 -11.09 7.14 33.80
C VAL A 76 -11.53 8.37 34.60
N LYS A 77 -10.59 9.13 35.16
CA LYS A 77 -10.87 10.22 36.11
C LYS A 77 -10.18 11.54 35.75
N GLU A 78 -10.94 12.64 35.73
CA GLU A 78 -10.37 13.98 35.57
C GLU A 78 -9.50 14.33 36.80
N SER A 79 -8.29 14.82 36.56
CA SER A 79 -7.38 15.26 37.61
C SER A 79 -6.35 16.26 37.10
N VAL A 80 -5.82 17.09 38.00
CA VAL A 80 -4.68 17.98 37.73
C VAL A 80 -3.33 17.33 37.99
N ASN A 81 -3.31 16.22 38.74
CA ASN A 81 -2.11 15.42 38.99
C ASN A 81 -2.47 13.96 39.31
N ALA A 82 -1.51 13.05 39.18
CA ALA A 82 -1.64 11.67 39.59
C ALA A 82 -0.35 11.20 40.26
N VAL A 83 -0.48 10.55 41.42
CA VAL A 83 0.65 9.97 42.17
C VAL A 83 1.03 8.60 41.61
N ALA A 84 0.04 7.81 41.17
CA ALA A 84 0.24 6.51 40.54
C ALA A 84 -0.79 6.27 39.42
N GLY A 85 -0.47 5.42 38.45
CA GLY A 85 -1.32 5.12 37.29
C GLY A 85 -0.86 5.80 36.00
N ILE A 86 -1.76 5.93 35.03
CA ILE A 86 -1.48 6.58 33.74
C ILE A 86 -2.06 8.00 33.79
N PHE A 87 -1.26 9.02 33.50
CA PHE A 87 -1.70 10.42 33.50
C PHE A 87 -1.50 11.08 32.15
N LEU A 88 -2.58 11.62 31.59
CA LEU A 88 -2.60 12.38 30.35
C LEU A 88 -2.76 13.87 30.66
N HIS A 89 -1.84 14.71 30.22
CA HIS A 89 -1.93 16.15 30.46
C HIS A 89 -1.39 17.00 29.31
N LEU A 90 -1.73 18.28 29.32
CA LEU A 90 -1.18 19.25 28.39
C LEU A 90 0.16 19.75 28.93
N GLY A 91 1.17 19.81 28.06
CA GLY A 91 2.53 20.27 28.37
C GLY A 91 2.75 21.74 28.03
N LYS A 92 4.03 22.15 27.92
CA LYS A 92 4.42 23.51 27.50
C LYS A 92 3.81 23.87 26.13
N LYS A 93 3.44 25.15 25.94
CA LYS A 93 2.72 25.64 24.75
C LYS A 93 3.58 25.87 23.49
N ASP A 94 4.91 25.88 23.61
CA ASP A 94 5.82 26.13 22.48
C ASP A 94 6.01 24.90 21.57
N GLY A 95 6.59 25.03 20.37
CA GLY A 95 6.93 23.91 19.48
C GLY A 95 5.77 23.28 18.67
N ASN A 96 6.01 22.12 18.06
CA ASN A 96 5.05 21.41 17.20
C ASN A 96 3.78 20.99 17.97
N ARG A 97 2.60 21.10 17.34
CA ARG A 97 1.29 20.75 17.94
C ARG A 97 1.12 19.25 18.21
N GLU A 98 1.84 18.41 17.47
CA GLU A 98 1.81 16.94 17.53
C GLU A 98 2.94 16.38 18.41
N ARG A 99 3.78 17.24 19.00
CA ARG A 99 4.86 16.81 19.89
C ARG A 99 4.32 16.19 21.17
N TYR A 100 5.05 15.24 21.71
CA TYR A 100 4.77 14.66 23.02
C TYR A 100 6.01 14.29 23.82
N GLN A 101 5.80 14.11 25.12
CA GLN A 101 6.74 13.48 26.03
C GLN A 101 6.04 12.35 26.76
N LEU A 102 6.66 11.18 26.77
CA LEU A 102 6.19 9.99 27.48
C LEU A 102 7.26 9.59 28.50
N THR A 103 6.90 9.51 29.77
CA THR A 103 7.80 9.00 30.82
C THR A 103 7.15 7.83 31.54
N VAL A 104 7.88 6.73 31.70
CA VAL A 104 7.45 5.54 32.42
C VAL A 104 8.43 5.28 33.57
N ASN A 105 7.91 5.21 34.78
CA ASN A 105 8.65 4.79 35.98
C ASN A 105 7.88 3.67 36.71
N SER A 106 8.38 3.21 37.86
CA SER A 106 7.79 2.09 38.60
C SER A 106 6.35 2.30 39.09
N SER A 107 5.91 3.55 39.24
CA SER A 107 4.61 3.92 39.82
C SER A 107 3.67 4.65 38.87
N LYS A 108 4.20 5.26 37.81
CA LYS A 108 3.47 6.18 36.95
C LYS A 108 3.93 6.13 35.49
N VAL A 109 2.94 6.21 34.60
CA VAL A 109 3.09 6.59 33.20
C VAL A 109 2.58 8.01 33.04
N ASN A 110 3.37 8.88 32.43
CA ASN A 110 2.99 10.27 32.17
C ASN A 110 3.11 10.56 30.68
N ILE A 111 2.01 10.97 30.05
CA ILE A 111 1.96 11.39 28.66
C ILE A 111 1.58 12.85 28.63
N SER A 112 2.43 13.68 28.04
CA SER A 112 2.19 15.10 27.87
C SER A 112 2.33 15.53 26.42
N GLY A 113 1.44 16.38 25.94
CA GLY A 113 1.50 16.93 24.58
C GLY A 113 1.13 18.41 24.56
N LYS A 114 1.52 19.12 23.50
CA LYS A 114 1.09 20.53 23.32
C LYS A 114 -0.43 20.62 23.11
N THR A 115 -0.98 19.67 22.37
CA THR A 115 -2.41 19.52 22.10
C THR A 115 -2.83 18.07 22.36
N GLY A 116 -4.14 17.79 22.25
CA GLY A 116 -4.65 16.41 22.27
C GLY A 116 -4.01 15.51 21.21
N ALA A 117 -3.52 16.07 20.09
CA ALA A 117 -2.82 15.30 19.05
C ALA A 117 -1.50 14.71 19.54
N GLY A 118 -0.69 15.51 20.24
CA GLY A 118 0.53 15.02 20.86
C GLY A 118 0.25 13.93 21.90
N VAL A 119 -0.73 14.16 22.77
CA VAL A 119 -1.13 13.14 23.78
C VAL A 119 -1.56 11.84 23.11
N PHE A 120 -2.34 11.92 22.04
CA PHE A 120 -2.75 10.75 21.27
C PHE A 120 -1.56 9.99 20.65
N TYR A 121 -0.58 10.67 20.05
CA TYR A 121 0.60 9.99 19.52
C TYR A 121 1.49 9.39 20.61
N GLY A 122 1.53 10.01 21.80
CA GLY A 122 2.12 9.41 22.99
C GLY A 122 1.41 8.12 23.43
N ILE A 123 0.08 8.06 23.31
CA ILE A 123 -0.71 6.84 23.52
C ILE A 123 -0.35 5.76 22.49
N GLN A 124 -0.22 6.11 21.20
CA GLN A 124 0.20 5.14 20.18
C GLN A 124 1.58 4.54 20.50
N THR A 125 2.53 5.38 20.94
CA THR A 125 3.85 4.91 21.39
C THR A 125 3.75 3.99 22.60
N LEU A 126 2.93 4.34 23.60
CA LEU A 126 2.66 3.48 24.75
C LEU A 126 2.11 2.11 24.35
N LEU A 127 1.11 2.07 23.46
CA LEU A 127 0.52 0.82 22.97
C LEU A 127 1.55 -0.03 22.21
N GLN A 128 2.45 0.60 21.45
CA GLN A 128 3.51 -0.12 20.76
C GLN A 128 4.61 -0.69 21.68
N MET A 129 4.78 -0.13 22.88
CA MET A 129 5.71 -0.64 23.89
C MET A 129 5.16 -1.85 24.65
N LEU A 130 3.84 -2.11 24.58
CA LEU A 130 3.21 -3.29 25.17
C LEU A 130 3.42 -4.52 24.27
N PRO A 131 3.28 -5.74 24.83
CA PRO A 131 3.29 -6.97 24.04
C PRO A 131 2.26 -6.93 22.90
N PRO A 132 2.52 -7.56 21.74
CA PRO A 132 1.65 -7.49 20.56
C PRO A 132 0.19 -7.85 20.82
N GLU A 133 -0.07 -8.71 21.80
CA GLU A 133 -1.42 -9.15 22.13
C GLU A 133 -2.32 -8.05 22.67
N ILE A 134 -1.78 -6.87 23.02
CA ILE A 134 -2.59 -5.70 23.41
C ILE A 134 -3.56 -5.27 22.31
N TYR A 135 -3.20 -5.50 21.04
CA TYR A 135 -4.04 -5.16 19.89
C TYR A 135 -5.20 -6.14 19.68
N SER A 136 -5.28 -7.23 20.46
CA SER A 136 -6.32 -8.22 20.33
C SER A 136 -7.65 -7.73 20.88
N GLN A 137 -8.73 -7.98 20.13
CA GLN A 137 -10.10 -7.77 20.59
C GLN A 137 -10.59 -8.85 21.59
N GLN A 138 -9.72 -9.79 21.96
CA GLN A 138 -10.03 -10.88 22.87
C GLN A 138 -9.11 -10.88 24.09
N ARG A 139 -9.70 -11.15 25.25
CA ARG A 139 -8.98 -11.21 26.54
C ARG A 139 -7.88 -12.26 26.51
N LYS A 140 -6.67 -11.86 26.91
CA LYS A 140 -5.50 -12.72 27.06
C LYS A 140 -5.27 -13.04 28.53
N ARG A 141 -5.65 -14.26 28.93
CA ARG A 141 -5.48 -14.74 30.31
C ARG A 141 -4.00 -14.97 30.63
N ASN A 142 -3.62 -14.78 31.89
CA ASN A 142 -2.27 -15.03 32.42
C ASN A 142 -1.14 -14.23 31.72
N LYS A 143 -1.47 -13.17 30.97
CA LYS A 143 -0.48 -12.27 30.38
C LYS A 143 -0.09 -11.20 31.39
N ILE A 144 1.22 -10.96 31.51
CA ILE A 144 1.76 -9.83 32.28
C ILE A 144 1.83 -8.62 31.33
N TRP A 145 1.07 -7.57 31.66
CA TRP A 145 1.10 -6.30 30.94
C TRP A 145 2.12 -5.38 31.61
N GLU A 146 3.32 -5.31 31.02
CA GLU A 146 4.43 -4.55 31.57
C GLU A 146 5.00 -3.60 30.52
N LEU A 147 5.27 -2.36 30.93
CA LEU A 147 5.95 -1.34 30.16
C LEU A 147 7.38 -1.17 30.69
N PRO A 148 8.38 -1.11 29.80
CA PRO A 148 9.73 -0.72 30.18
C PRO A 148 9.76 0.77 30.58
N GLY A 149 10.61 1.09 31.54
CA GLY A 149 10.81 2.44 32.06
C GLY A 149 11.64 3.28 31.10
N VAL A 150 11.05 4.38 30.65
CA VAL A 150 11.60 5.23 29.57
C VAL A 150 11.35 6.71 29.81
N GLU A 151 12.13 7.54 29.15
CA GLU A 151 11.83 8.93 28.83
C GLU A 151 11.89 9.10 27.31
N ILE A 152 10.78 9.48 26.69
CA ILE A 152 10.65 9.69 25.25
C ILE A 152 10.25 11.13 25.02
N ARG A 153 10.89 11.78 24.05
CA ARG A 153 10.50 13.08 23.49
C ARG A 153 10.43 12.92 21.99
N ASP A 154 9.32 13.32 21.40
CA ASP A 154 9.05 12.98 20.01
C ASP A 154 8.13 13.99 19.34
N GLU A 155 8.33 14.17 18.04
CA GLU A 155 7.55 15.01 17.14
C GLU A 155 7.79 14.61 15.68
N PRO A 156 6.82 14.83 14.78
CA PRO A 156 6.96 14.44 13.38
C PRO A 156 7.88 15.39 12.60
N SER A 157 8.61 14.83 11.65
CA SER A 157 9.43 15.58 10.67
C SER A 157 8.60 16.34 9.64
N TYR A 158 7.41 15.83 9.31
CA TYR A 158 6.51 16.41 8.32
C TYR A 158 5.08 16.55 8.86
N VAL A 159 4.39 17.61 8.43
CA VAL A 159 3.02 17.91 8.89
C VAL A 159 1.95 17.12 8.14
N TRP A 160 2.26 16.62 6.94
CA TRP A 160 1.40 15.78 6.12
C TRP A 160 1.95 14.36 6.04
N ARG A 161 1.20 13.41 6.58
CA ARG A 161 1.58 11.99 6.64
C ARG A 161 0.39 11.19 6.11
N GLY A 162 0.35 11.07 4.78
CA GLY A 162 -0.86 10.74 4.04
C GLY A 162 -0.98 9.28 3.62
N MET A 163 -2.22 8.83 3.50
CA MET A 163 -2.62 7.68 2.70
C MET A 163 -3.86 8.05 1.90
N MET A 164 -3.90 7.66 0.63
CA MET A 164 -5.09 7.77 -0.21
C MET A 164 -5.81 6.42 -0.29
N LEU A 165 -7.14 6.46 -0.21
CA LEU A 165 -8.01 5.30 -0.44
C LEU A 165 -8.98 5.60 -1.59
N ASP A 166 -8.86 4.83 -2.67
CA ASP A 166 -9.81 4.83 -3.79
C ASP A 166 -11.03 3.96 -3.47
N VAL A 167 -12.16 4.63 -3.25
CA VAL A 167 -13.46 3.96 -3.07
C VAL A 167 -14.33 4.05 -4.32
N SER A 168 -13.83 4.69 -5.38
CA SER A 168 -14.56 4.92 -6.61
C SER A 168 -14.49 3.70 -7.52
N ARG A 169 -13.29 3.20 -7.85
CA ARG A 169 -13.16 1.99 -8.68
C ARG A 169 -13.70 0.76 -7.95
N TYR A 170 -13.63 0.71 -6.61
CA TYR A 170 -14.31 -0.30 -5.80
C TYR A 170 -14.86 0.31 -4.52
N PHE A 171 -16.14 0.07 -4.23
CA PHE A 171 -16.77 0.60 -3.02
C PHE A 171 -16.39 -0.22 -1.79
N PHE A 172 -15.84 0.45 -0.78
CA PHE A 172 -15.56 -0.13 0.53
C PHE A 172 -16.66 0.24 1.54
N SER A 173 -16.98 -0.67 2.44
CA SER A 173 -17.92 -0.40 3.54
C SER A 173 -17.41 0.73 4.45
N LYS A 174 -18.31 1.39 5.19
CA LYS A 174 -17.90 2.39 6.18
C LYS A 174 -16.99 1.77 7.22
N GLU A 175 -17.32 0.57 7.68
CA GLU A 175 -16.59 -0.19 8.68
C GLU A 175 -15.14 -0.45 8.24
N TYR A 176 -14.91 -0.73 6.95
CA TYR A 176 -13.56 -0.86 6.43
C TYR A 176 -12.80 0.47 6.44
N VAL A 177 -13.43 1.58 6.06
CA VAL A 177 -12.79 2.91 6.11
C VAL A 177 -12.37 3.26 7.55
N LEU A 178 -13.22 2.98 8.55
CA LEU A 178 -12.87 3.15 9.96
C LEU A 178 -11.67 2.28 10.37
N ARG A 179 -11.62 1.03 9.92
CA ARG A 179 -10.48 0.12 10.13
C ARG A 179 -9.21 0.59 9.44
N TYR A 180 -9.30 1.18 8.25
CA TYR A 180 -8.17 1.78 7.54
C TYR A 180 -7.60 2.98 8.30
N ILE A 181 -8.49 3.82 8.88
CA ILE A 181 -8.09 4.90 9.80
C ILE A 181 -7.39 4.35 11.04
N ASP A 182 -7.80 3.20 11.58
CA ASP A 182 -7.10 2.55 12.70
C ASP A 182 -5.68 2.09 12.32
N MET A 183 -5.49 1.53 11.10
CA MET A 183 -4.15 1.19 10.58
C MET A 183 -3.26 2.44 10.48
N MET A 184 -3.80 3.53 9.95
CA MET A 184 -3.10 4.81 9.85
C MET A 184 -2.72 5.36 11.23
N ALA A 185 -3.67 5.36 12.16
CA ALA A 185 -3.50 5.85 13.53
C ALA A 185 -2.41 5.09 14.29
N MET A 186 -2.35 3.76 14.13
CA MET A 186 -1.34 2.90 14.74
C MET A 186 0.10 3.36 14.43
N TYR A 187 0.32 3.92 13.23
CA TYR A 187 1.60 4.42 12.75
C TYR A 187 1.69 5.94 12.65
N LYS A 188 0.79 6.66 13.35
CA LYS A 188 0.81 8.12 13.45
C LYS A 188 0.66 8.86 12.12
N MET A 189 0.06 8.22 11.12
CA MET A 189 -0.39 8.86 9.88
C MET A 189 -1.58 9.76 10.20
N ASN A 190 -1.71 10.90 9.52
CA ASN A 190 -2.65 11.95 9.92
C ASN A 190 -3.52 12.51 8.80
N THR A 191 -3.39 12.04 7.57
CA THR A 191 -4.18 12.54 6.44
C THR A 191 -4.73 11.40 5.61
N LEU A 192 -6.05 11.23 5.60
CA LEU A 192 -6.74 10.36 4.67
C LEU A 192 -7.17 11.19 3.46
N HIS A 193 -6.51 10.98 2.33
CA HIS A 193 -6.96 11.47 1.03
C HIS A 193 -8.04 10.52 0.53
N PHE A 194 -9.28 10.99 0.53
CA PHE A 194 -10.44 10.14 0.26
C PHE A 194 -10.91 10.33 -1.18
N HIS A 195 -10.49 9.42 -2.05
CA HIS A 195 -10.82 9.46 -3.47
C HIS A 195 -12.23 8.89 -3.70
N LEU A 196 -13.20 9.81 -3.87
CA LEU A 196 -14.64 9.51 -3.79
C LEU A 196 -15.34 9.39 -5.15
N ILE A 197 -14.74 9.91 -6.21
CA ILE A 197 -15.41 10.11 -7.50
C ILE A 197 -14.42 9.78 -8.61
N ASP A 198 -14.85 8.93 -9.53
CA ASP A 198 -14.12 8.61 -10.75
C ASP A 198 -15.13 8.23 -11.86
N ASP A 199 -14.64 7.83 -13.04
CA ASP A 199 -15.47 7.31 -14.12
C ASP A 199 -16.28 6.07 -13.72
N SER A 200 -15.72 5.24 -12.84
CA SER A 200 -16.29 3.96 -12.40
C SER A 200 -17.24 4.05 -11.18
N GLY A 201 -17.44 5.27 -10.63
CA GLY A 201 -18.29 5.44 -9.46
C GLY A 201 -18.37 6.86 -8.90
N TRP A 202 -19.54 7.21 -8.37
CA TRP A 202 -19.74 8.37 -7.52
C TRP A 202 -20.14 7.93 -6.11
N ARG A 203 -19.36 8.27 -5.08
CA ARG A 203 -19.53 7.69 -3.72
C ARG A 203 -20.08 8.64 -2.66
N LEU A 204 -20.35 9.90 -2.98
CA LEU A 204 -20.77 10.90 -2.00
C LEU A 204 -22.25 11.31 -2.17
N GLU A 205 -23.06 11.23 -1.13
CA GLU A 205 -24.42 11.77 -1.20
C GLU A 205 -24.44 13.31 -1.31
N ILE A 206 -24.98 13.82 -2.42
CA ILE A 206 -25.29 15.24 -2.62
C ILE A 206 -26.82 15.38 -2.70
N LYS A 207 -27.42 16.02 -1.70
CA LYS A 207 -28.88 16.08 -1.55
C LYS A 207 -29.55 16.77 -2.74
N LYS A 208 -28.91 17.82 -3.28
CA LYS A 208 -29.43 18.52 -4.46
C LYS A 208 -29.41 17.67 -5.73
N TYR A 209 -28.51 16.69 -5.81
CA TYR A 209 -28.28 15.87 -7.01
C TYR A 209 -28.41 14.36 -6.73
N PRO A 210 -29.61 13.86 -6.41
CA PRO A 210 -29.81 12.47 -5.98
C PRO A 210 -29.40 11.41 -7.03
N LYS A 211 -29.43 11.75 -8.33
CA LYS A 211 -28.97 10.82 -9.37
C LYS A 211 -27.48 10.49 -9.32
N LEU A 212 -26.66 11.31 -8.65
CA LEU A 212 -25.24 10.98 -8.48
C LEU A 212 -25.08 9.65 -7.73
N THR A 213 -25.97 9.36 -6.77
CA THR A 213 -25.93 8.10 -6.01
C THR A 213 -26.98 7.08 -6.45
N SER A 214 -28.10 7.49 -7.05
CA SER A 214 -29.08 6.54 -7.60
C SER A 214 -28.65 5.94 -8.94
N VAL A 215 -27.80 6.64 -9.70
CA VAL A 215 -27.24 6.22 -11.00
C VAL A 215 -25.72 6.11 -10.91
N GLY A 216 -25.02 7.22 -10.67
CA GLY A 216 -23.55 7.29 -10.76
C GLY A 216 -22.79 6.39 -9.78
N ALA A 217 -23.41 5.94 -8.69
CA ALA A 217 -22.82 5.00 -7.74
C ALA A 217 -22.88 3.53 -8.20
N TRP A 218 -23.50 3.22 -9.34
CA TRP A 218 -23.75 1.85 -9.76
C TRP A 218 -23.27 1.61 -11.19
N ARG A 219 -22.56 0.51 -11.39
CA ARG A 219 -22.11 0.05 -12.71
C ARG A 219 -22.58 -1.38 -12.97
N GLY A 220 -22.66 -1.74 -14.25
CA GLY A 220 -23.17 -3.04 -14.67
C GLY A 220 -24.70 -3.17 -14.53
N GLU A 221 -25.22 -4.29 -15.01
CA GLU A 221 -26.66 -4.58 -15.04
C GLU A 221 -26.98 -5.94 -14.40
N GLY A 222 -28.24 -6.12 -14.00
CA GLY A 222 -28.72 -7.40 -13.47
C GLY A 222 -27.90 -7.91 -12.29
N ALA A 223 -27.41 -9.15 -12.39
CA ALA A 223 -26.61 -9.81 -11.35
C ALA A 223 -25.18 -9.24 -11.23
N GLU A 224 -24.67 -8.58 -12.27
CA GLU A 224 -23.33 -7.97 -12.30
C GLU A 224 -23.35 -6.52 -11.83
N ARG A 225 -24.52 -6.00 -11.42
CA ARG A 225 -24.65 -4.64 -10.91
C ARG A 225 -23.94 -4.50 -9.56
N THR A 226 -22.90 -3.68 -9.54
CA THR A 226 -22.07 -3.45 -8.35
C THR A 226 -21.96 -1.96 -8.06
N GLY A 227 -21.76 -1.60 -6.80
CA GLY A 227 -21.72 -0.20 -6.39
C GLY A 227 -21.98 0.01 -4.91
N GLY A 228 -22.25 1.27 -4.58
CA GLY A 228 -22.45 1.75 -3.22
C GLY A 228 -22.02 3.22 -3.08
N TYR A 229 -22.49 3.87 -2.03
CA TYR A 229 -22.16 5.26 -1.71
C TYR A 229 -22.29 5.50 -0.21
N TYR A 230 -21.67 6.57 0.28
CA TYR A 230 -21.79 7.05 1.65
C TYR A 230 -22.86 8.12 1.74
N THR A 231 -23.75 7.98 2.72
CA THR A 231 -24.67 9.05 3.10
C THR A 231 -23.90 10.19 3.76
N GLN A 232 -24.51 11.37 3.84
CA GLN A 232 -23.90 12.47 4.57
C GLN A 232 -23.69 12.16 6.07
N GLU A 233 -24.52 11.29 6.65
CA GLU A 233 -24.34 10.83 8.04
C GLU A 233 -23.16 9.86 8.18
N ASP A 234 -22.95 8.97 7.20
CA ASP A 234 -21.76 8.12 7.18
C ASP A 234 -20.48 8.97 7.14
N ILE A 235 -20.45 10.02 6.31
CA ILE A 235 -19.31 10.93 6.22
C ILE A 235 -19.08 11.67 7.54
N LYS A 236 -20.13 12.18 8.19
CA LYS A 236 -20.00 12.84 9.51
C LYS A 236 -19.45 11.89 10.56
N GLU A 237 -19.90 10.64 10.57
CA GLU A 237 -19.40 9.60 11.47
C GLU A 237 -17.92 9.30 11.21
N MET A 238 -17.53 9.09 9.94
CA MET A 238 -16.13 8.88 9.56
C MET A 238 -15.23 10.05 9.97
N VAL A 239 -15.67 11.28 9.71
CA VAL A 239 -14.93 12.50 10.08
C VAL A 239 -14.77 12.59 11.59
N ALA A 240 -15.81 12.32 12.37
CA ALA A 240 -15.73 12.32 13.83
C ALA A 240 -14.78 11.22 14.35
N TYR A 241 -14.87 10.01 13.78
CA TYR A 241 -14.01 8.88 14.13
C TYR A 241 -12.53 9.15 13.84
N ALA A 242 -12.24 9.74 12.67
CA ALA A 242 -10.92 10.12 12.22
C ALA A 242 -10.33 11.25 13.08
N ALA A 243 -11.13 12.28 13.40
CA ALA A 243 -10.69 13.40 14.22
C ALA A 243 -10.21 12.96 15.61
N LEU A 244 -10.90 11.99 16.24
CA LEU A 244 -10.48 11.40 17.52
C LEU A 244 -9.12 10.70 17.43
N ARG A 245 -8.74 10.24 16.24
CA ARG A 245 -7.47 9.57 15.93
C ARG A 245 -6.43 10.49 15.30
N ASN A 246 -6.69 11.79 15.29
CA ASN A 246 -5.87 12.81 14.60
C ASN A 246 -5.59 12.46 13.15
N VAL A 247 -6.61 11.95 12.46
CA VAL A 247 -6.63 11.78 11.00
C VAL A 247 -7.59 12.81 10.41
N GLU A 248 -7.07 13.68 9.55
CA GLU A 248 -7.83 14.62 8.75
C GLU A 248 -8.31 13.92 7.47
N ILE A 249 -9.61 13.97 7.17
CA ILE A 249 -10.15 13.44 5.92
C ILE A 249 -10.24 14.59 4.91
N ILE A 250 -9.52 14.44 3.80
CA ILE A 250 -9.51 15.37 2.67
C ILE A 250 -10.29 14.72 1.53
N PRO A 251 -11.47 15.24 1.15
CA PRO A 251 -12.23 14.69 0.04
C PRO A 251 -11.55 15.03 -1.28
N GLU A 252 -11.51 14.06 -2.19
CA GLU A 252 -11.26 14.33 -3.60
C GLU A 252 -12.57 14.32 -4.38
N ILE A 253 -12.81 15.41 -5.10
CA ILE A 253 -13.90 15.56 -6.05
C ILE A 253 -13.27 15.75 -7.42
N GLU A 254 -13.20 14.68 -8.23
CA GLU A 254 -12.38 14.68 -9.44
C GLU A 254 -12.88 15.59 -10.56
N LEU A 255 -11.95 16.30 -11.20
CA LEU A 255 -12.21 17.30 -12.24
C LEU A 255 -10.99 17.50 -13.16
N PRO A 256 -11.18 17.95 -14.41
CA PRO A 256 -12.41 17.87 -15.20
C PRO A 256 -12.60 16.48 -15.86
N ALA A 257 -11.57 15.62 -15.78
CA ALA A 257 -11.56 14.23 -16.22
C ALA A 257 -12.04 13.30 -15.10
N HIS A 258 -12.13 11.99 -15.39
CA HIS A 258 -12.63 10.96 -14.49
C HIS A 258 -14.03 11.25 -13.91
N THR A 259 -14.95 11.67 -14.79
CA THR A 259 -16.28 12.17 -14.38
C THR A 259 -17.45 11.44 -15.03
N LEU A 260 -17.23 10.31 -15.71
CA LEU A 260 -18.30 9.54 -16.37
C LEU A 260 -19.44 9.18 -15.41
N SER A 261 -19.16 8.87 -14.15
CA SER A 261 -20.20 8.57 -13.15
C SER A 261 -21.20 9.73 -12.97
N ALA A 262 -20.70 10.98 -12.95
CA ALA A 262 -21.53 12.18 -12.87
C ALA A 262 -22.21 12.49 -14.21
N LEU A 263 -21.51 12.29 -15.33
CA LEU A 263 -22.07 12.48 -16.67
C LEU A 263 -23.20 11.49 -16.97
N ALA A 264 -23.10 10.24 -16.53
CA ALA A 264 -24.17 9.25 -16.62
C ALA A 264 -25.41 9.66 -15.81
N ALA A 265 -25.20 10.22 -14.61
CA ALA A 265 -26.28 10.72 -13.77
C ALA A 265 -26.95 11.99 -14.33
N TYR A 266 -26.15 12.91 -14.88
CA TYR A 266 -26.60 14.19 -15.43
C TYR A 266 -25.91 14.50 -16.76
N PRO A 267 -26.41 13.96 -17.88
CA PRO A 267 -25.72 14.05 -19.17
C PRO A 267 -25.48 15.47 -19.68
N TYR A 268 -26.31 16.45 -19.29
CA TYR A 268 -26.16 17.85 -19.72
C TYR A 268 -24.82 18.49 -19.32
N LEU A 269 -24.13 17.94 -18.31
CA LEU A 269 -22.82 18.37 -17.83
C LEU A 269 -21.69 18.09 -18.84
N GLY A 270 -21.86 17.08 -19.70
CA GLY A 270 -20.87 16.68 -20.70
C GLY A 270 -20.95 17.51 -21.98
N CYS A 271 -19.93 17.41 -22.83
CA CYS A 271 -19.90 18.13 -24.11
C CYS A 271 -20.96 17.62 -25.10
N ILE A 272 -21.21 16.30 -25.13
CA ILE A 272 -22.19 15.66 -26.02
C ILE A 272 -23.62 15.80 -25.45
N GLY A 273 -23.76 15.71 -24.13
CA GLY A 273 -25.04 15.96 -23.46
C GLY A 273 -25.96 14.75 -23.30
N LYS A 274 -25.56 13.54 -23.74
CA LYS A 274 -26.39 12.32 -23.75
C LYS A 274 -25.56 11.04 -23.88
N ASN A 275 -26.18 9.90 -23.56
CA ASN A 275 -25.67 8.53 -23.76
C ASN A 275 -24.35 8.24 -23.04
N TYR A 276 -24.24 8.65 -21.78
CA TYR A 276 -23.13 8.28 -20.92
C TYR A 276 -23.52 7.11 -20.03
N GLU A 277 -22.59 6.19 -19.83
CA GLU A 277 -22.73 5.04 -18.95
C GLU A 277 -21.59 5.04 -17.94
N VAL A 278 -21.87 4.53 -16.74
CA VAL A 278 -20.84 4.35 -15.71
C VAL A 278 -19.90 3.25 -16.17
N GLN A 279 -18.60 3.51 -16.09
CA GLN A 279 -17.59 2.63 -16.63
C GLN A 279 -17.54 1.27 -15.89
N THR A 280 -17.50 0.18 -16.65
CA THR A 280 -17.43 -1.20 -16.12
C THR A 280 -16.04 -1.84 -16.23
N GLN A 281 -15.17 -1.30 -17.09
CA GLN A 281 -13.82 -1.78 -17.32
C GLN A 281 -12.84 -0.61 -17.39
N HIS A 282 -11.62 -0.80 -16.89
CA HIS A 282 -10.60 0.24 -16.88
C HIS A 282 -10.26 0.75 -18.29
N SER A 283 -10.27 2.08 -18.43
CA SER A 283 -9.83 2.84 -19.61
C SER A 283 -9.79 4.33 -19.24
N ILE A 284 -8.89 5.10 -19.84
CA ILE A 284 -8.90 6.57 -19.69
C ILE A 284 -10.06 7.13 -20.52
N SER A 285 -11.10 7.62 -19.84
CA SER A 285 -12.25 8.24 -20.50
C SER A 285 -11.85 9.52 -21.23
N LYS A 286 -12.39 9.72 -22.43
CA LYS A 286 -12.28 11.00 -23.16
C LYS A 286 -13.37 11.99 -22.77
N GLU A 287 -14.35 11.55 -21.99
CA GLU A 287 -15.46 12.40 -21.57
C GLU A 287 -15.04 13.31 -20.42
N LEU A 288 -15.30 14.60 -20.59
CA LEU A 288 -14.94 15.64 -19.63
C LEU A 288 -16.18 16.45 -19.28
N TYR A 289 -16.19 17.05 -18.09
CA TYR A 289 -17.08 18.16 -17.81
C TYR A 289 -16.92 19.25 -18.88
N CYS A 290 -18.05 19.77 -19.37
CA CYS A 290 -18.04 20.79 -20.42
C CYS A 290 -17.68 22.15 -19.82
N VAL A 291 -16.43 22.58 -20.00
CA VAL A 291 -15.92 23.89 -19.57
C VAL A 291 -16.62 25.08 -20.25
N GLY A 292 -17.28 24.84 -21.39
CA GLY A 292 -18.03 25.88 -22.10
C GLY A 292 -19.35 26.28 -21.47
N LYS A 293 -19.97 25.41 -20.67
CA LYS A 293 -21.33 25.60 -20.14
C LYS A 293 -21.31 26.15 -18.71
N GLU A 294 -22.13 27.18 -18.43
CA GLU A 294 -22.28 27.69 -17.05
C GLU A 294 -22.98 26.70 -16.12
N SER A 295 -23.89 25.87 -16.64
CA SER A 295 -24.55 24.82 -15.86
C SER A 295 -23.57 23.84 -15.20
N THR A 296 -22.40 23.64 -15.79
CA THR A 296 -21.31 22.84 -15.20
C THR A 296 -20.76 23.51 -13.95
N PHE A 297 -20.53 24.81 -14.00
CA PHE A 297 -20.01 25.58 -12.87
C PHE A 297 -21.05 25.76 -11.75
N GLU A 298 -22.33 25.92 -12.10
CA GLU A 298 -23.44 25.94 -11.14
C GLU A 298 -23.54 24.60 -10.39
N PHE A 299 -23.51 23.48 -11.12
CA PHE A 299 -23.46 22.14 -10.54
C PHE A 299 -22.29 21.96 -9.57
N LEU A 300 -21.08 22.35 -9.98
CA LEU A 300 -19.89 22.22 -9.13
C LEU A 300 -19.98 23.11 -7.88
N GLU A 301 -20.49 24.34 -8.00
CA GLU A 301 -20.66 25.22 -6.84
C GLU A 301 -21.63 24.64 -5.80
N ASP A 302 -22.70 24.00 -6.25
CA ASP A 302 -23.64 23.29 -5.39
C ASP A 302 -23.03 22.03 -4.74
N VAL A 303 -22.31 21.21 -5.51
CA VAL A 303 -21.59 20.04 -4.98
C VAL A 303 -20.56 20.46 -3.93
N PHE A 304 -19.74 21.47 -4.22
CA PHE A 304 -18.73 21.96 -3.29
C PHE A 304 -19.34 22.58 -2.04
N LYS A 305 -20.50 23.22 -2.14
CA LYS A 305 -21.22 23.74 -0.98
C LYS A 305 -21.56 22.64 0.01
N GLU A 306 -22.12 21.53 -0.48
CA GLU A 306 -22.46 20.39 0.37
C GLU A 306 -21.21 19.67 0.87
N ALA A 307 -20.23 19.39 0.00
CA ALA A 307 -18.97 18.74 0.40
C ALA A 307 -18.19 19.56 1.45
N ALA A 308 -18.03 20.87 1.25
CA ALA A 308 -17.30 21.73 2.19
C ALA A 308 -17.95 21.79 3.59
N ALA A 309 -19.26 21.56 3.69
CA ALA A 309 -19.98 21.48 4.95
C ALA A 309 -19.77 20.14 5.67
N LEU A 310 -19.51 19.05 4.94
CA LEU A 310 -19.28 17.72 5.50
C LEU A 310 -17.83 17.54 5.97
N PHE A 311 -16.88 18.09 5.23
CA PHE A 311 -15.45 17.91 5.48
C PHE A 311 -14.85 19.17 6.13
N PRO A 312 -14.44 19.12 7.42
CA PRO A 312 -13.89 20.27 8.11
C PRO A 312 -12.48 20.64 7.64
N SER A 313 -11.81 19.75 6.89
CA SER A 313 -10.48 20.01 6.34
C SER A 313 -10.43 21.35 5.60
N LYS A 314 -9.33 22.09 5.77
CA LYS A 314 -9.08 23.29 4.96
C LYS A 314 -8.69 22.94 3.51
N TYR A 315 -8.51 21.67 3.19
CA TYR A 315 -8.13 21.19 1.88
C TYR A 315 -9.29 20.46 1.20
N VAL A 316 -9.36 20.59 -0.12
CA VAL A 316 -10.19 19.75 -1.00
C VAL A 316 -9.33 19.37 -2.18
N HIS A 317 -9.20 18.08 -2.46
CA HIS A 317 -8.51 17.59 -3.64
C HIS A 317 -9.46 17.67 -4.85
N ILE A 318 -8.96 18.13 -6.00
CA ILE A 318 -9.78 18.33 -7.21
C ILE A 318 -9.36 17.42 -8.38
N GLY A 319 -8.44 16.49 -8.12
CA GLY A 319 -7.80 15.68 -9.16
C GLY A 319 -6.93 16.55 -10.07
N GLY A 320 -7.31 16.62 -11.35
CA GLY A 320 -6.66 17.44 -12.38
C GLY A 320 -5.81 16.64 -13.37
N ASP A 321 -5.79 15.33 -13.24
CA ASP A 321 -4.98 14.38 -14.00
C ASP A 321 -5.65 13.89 -15.29
N GLU A 322 -4.82 13.31 -16.17
CA GLU A 322 -5.17 12.56 -17.39
C GLU A 322 -6.22 13.15 -18.36
N ALA A 323 -6.47 14.47 -18.30
CA ALA A 323 -7.46 15.11 -19.17
C ALA A 323 -7.08 15.05 -20.67
N VAL A 324 -7.90 14.36 -21.45
CA VAL A 324 -7.78 14.28 -22.92
C VAL A 324 -8.73 15.27 -23.60
N TYR A 325 -8.19 16.32 -24.19
CA TYR A 325 -8.96 17.50 -24.63
C TYR A 325 -9.81 17.34 -25.91
N THR A 326 -9.81 16.18 -26.56
CA THR A 326 -10.53 15.93 -27.84
C THR A 326 -12.03 16.29 -27.79
N ARG A 327 -12.69 16.16 -26.63
CA ARG A 327 -14.09 16.58 -26.47
C ARG A 327 -14.26 18.09 -26.45
N TRP A 328 -13.32 18.83 -25.88
CA TRP A 328 -13.35 20.29 -25.88
C TRP A 328 -12.99 20.87 -27.24
N GLU A 329 -12.10 20.23 -28.00
CA GLU A 329 -11.79 20.59 -29.39
C GLU A 329 -13.05 20.57 -30.26
N ALA A 330 -13.86 19.51 -30.15
CA ALA A 330 -15.07 19.34 -30.95
C ALA A 330 -16.30 20.10 -30.42
N CYS A 331 -16.30 20.56 -29.16
CA CYS A 331 -17.49 21.13 -28.52
C CYS A 331 -17.68 22.62 -28.87
N PRO A 332 -18.79 23.03 -29.50
CA PRO A 332 -19.03 24.44 -29.84
C PRO A 332 -19.04 25.38 -28.63
N PHE A 333 -19.53 24.92 -27.47
CA PHE A 333 -19.52 25.71 -26.24
C PHE A 333 -18.10 25.92 -25.70
N CYS A 334 -17.26 24.88 -25.73
CA CYS A 334 -15.87 24.98 -25.30
C CYS A 334 -15.05 25.86 -26.26
N GLN A 335 -15.25 25.70 -27.57
CA GLN A 335 -14.59 26.54 -28.57
C GLN A 335 -15.03 28.01 -28.47
N LYS A 336 -16.31 28.27 -28.20
CA LYS A 336 -16.78 29.62 -27.88
C LYS A 336 -16.06 30.19 -26.65
N ARG A 337 -15.98 29.43 -25.55
CA ARG A 337 -15.25 29.84 -24.34
C ARG A 337 -13.78 30.15 -24.63
N LYS A 338 -13.13 29.29 -25.41
CA LYS A 338 -11.73 29.44 -25.84
C LYS A 338 -11.54 30.76 -26.59
N ALA A 339 -12.43 31.06 -27.54
CA ALA A 339 -12.41 32.31 -28.31
C ALA A 339 -12.68 33.54 -27.42
N ASP A 340 -13.71 33.49 -26.57
CA ASP A 340 -14.07 34.58 -25.66
C ASP A 340 -12.92 34.93 -24.70
N LEU A 341 -12.16 33.92 -24.26
CA LEU A 341 -10.98 34.06 -23.39
C LEU A 341 -9.66 34.29 -24.15
N LYS A 342 -9.69 34.28 -25.49
CA LYS A 342 -8.52 34.43 -26.37
C LYS A 342 -7.41 33.41 -26.08
N LEU A 343 -7.79 32.15 -25.86
CA LEU A 343 -6.87 31.05 -25.59
C LEU A 343 -6.46 30.36 -26.90
N GLU A 344 -5.22 29.88 -26.97
CA GLU A 344 -4.66 29.22 -28.16
C GLU A 344 -4.90 27.70 -28.13
N LYS A 345 -4.81 27.09 -26.95
CA LYS A 345 -4.87 25.64 -26.75
C LYS A 345 -5.97 25.24 -25.78
N GLU A 346 -6.52 24.05 -25.96
CA GLU A 346 -7.57 23.48 -25.12
C GLU A 346 -7.08 23.19 -23.70
N SER A 347 -5.80 22.85 -23.51
CA SER A 347 -5.21 22.73 -22.17
C SER A 347 -5.34 24.01 -21.36
N GLN A 348 -5.33 25.18 -22.00
CA GLN A 348 -5.55 26.46 -21.30
C GLN A 348 -6.99 26.62 -20.78
N LEU A 349 -7.96 25.86 -21.31
CA LEU A 349 -9.31 25.80 -20.74
C LEU A 349 -9.32 25.07 -19.40
N GLN A 350 -8.42 24.09 -19.19
CA GLN A 350 -8.28 23.43 -17.89
C GLN A 350 -7.75 24.40 -16.83
N VAL A 351 -6.76 25.23 -17.19
CA VAL A 351 -6.29 26.34 -16.36
C VAL A 351 -7.45 27.23 -15.92
N TYR A 352 -8.28 27.64 -16.87
CA TYR A 352 -9.46 28.46 -16.61
C TYR A 352 -10.46 27.75 -15.70
N PHE A 353 -10.72 26.47 -15.95
CA PHE A 353 -11.59 25.62 -15.14
C PHE A 353 -11.10 25.57 -13.69
N ASN A 354 -9.82 25.25 -13.49
CA ASN A 354 -9.18 25.15 -12.18
C ASN A 354 -9.22 26.48 -11.43
N LYS A 355 -8.98 27.62 -12.10
CA LYS A 355 -9.11 28.96 -11.50
C LYS A 355 -10.54 29.26 -11.03
N ARG A 356 -11.56 28.84 -11.79
CA ARG A 356 -12.96 28.99 -11.35
C ARG A 356 -13.29 28.12 -10.16
N VAL A 357 -12.84 26.87 -10.16
CA VAL A 357 -13.02 25.94 -9.03
C VAL A 357 -12.31 26.47 -7.78
N GLN A 358 -11.07 26.93 -7.90
CA GLN A 358 -10.32 27.55 -6.80
C GLN A 358 -11.09 28.73 -6.21
N LYS A 359 -11.61 29.63 -7.05
CA LYS A 359 -12.44 30.75 -6.60
C LYS A 359 -13.72 30.31 -5.89
N MET A 360 -14.36 29.22 -6.31
CA MET A 360 -15.54 28.68 -5.63
C MET A 360 -15.19 28.14 -4.25
N LEU A 361 -14.15 27.30 -4.16
CA LEU A 361 -13.70 26.67 -2.93
C LEU A 361 -13.15 27.68 -1.91
N ASN A 362 -12.51 28.75 -2.37
CA ASN A 362 -12.08 29.86 -1.51
C ASN A 362 -13.25 30.53 -0.77
N LYS A 363 -14.46 30.58 -1.35
CA LYS A 363 -15.66 31.12 -0.65
C LYS A 363 -15.98 30.34 0.62
N TYR A 364 -15.58 29.06 0.67
CA TYR A 364 -15.75 28.15 1.80
C TYR A 364 -14.47 28.01 2.64
N GLY A 365 -13.46 28.85 2.42
CA GLY A 365 -12.18 28.81 3.12
C GLY A 365 -11.34 27.58 2.80
N LYS A 366 -11.56 26.94 1.65
CA LYS A 366 -10.82 25.74 1.22
C LYS A 366 -9.68 26.10 0.28
N THR A 367 -8.53 25.49 0.48
CA THR A 367 -7.37 25.49 -0.42
C THR A 367 -7.41 24.24 -1.29
N ILE A 368 -7.22 24.40 -2.60
CA ILE A 368 -7.20 23.25 -3.51
C ILE A 368 -5.90 22.45 -3.38
N VAL A 369 -6.05 21.13 -3.47
CA VAL A 369 -4.98 20.16 -3.71
C VAL A 369 -5.26 19.53 -5.07
N GLY A 370 -4.23 19.22 -5.85
CA GLY A 370 -4.41 18.49 -7.10
C GLY A 370 -3.14 17.78 -7.53
N TRP A 371 -3.29 16.81 -8.41
CA TRP A 371 -2.17 16.12 -9.06
C TRP A 371 -1.31 17.12 -9.83
N ASP A 372 -0.04 16.80 -10.01
CA ASP A 372 0.99 17.76 -10.43
C ASP A 372 0.76 18.44 -11.79
N GLU A 373 -0.17 17.93 -12.60
CA GLU A 373 -0.77 18.60 -13.75
C GLU A 373 -1.30 20.00 -13.42
N ILE A 374 -1.96 20.20 -12.27
CA ILE A 374 -2.54 21.50 -11.90
C ILE A 374 -1.47 22.58 -11.70
N ILE A 375 -0.21 22.19 -11.45
CA ILE A 375 0.92 23.09 -11.31
C ILE A 375 1.42 23.53 -12.69
N ASP A 376 1.38 22.65 -13.68
CA ASP A 376 1.75 22.98 -15.05
C ASP A 376 0.78 23.98 -15.69
N ASP A 377 -0.44 24.04 -15.17
CA ASP A 377 -1.54 24.87 -15.63
C ASP A 377 -1.47 26.35 -15.20
N GLY A 378 -0.46 26.81 -14.45
CA GLY A 378 -0.28 28.26 -14.19
C GLY A 378 -1.34 28.88 -13.27
N LEU A 379 -1.66 28.17 -12.19
CA LEU A 379 -2.38 28.70 -11.04
C LEU A 379 -1.58 29.83 -10.38
N THR A 380 -2.25 30.91 -9.98
CA THR A 380 -1.60 32.08 -9.38
C THR A 380 -1.86 32.22 -7.89
N GLU A 381 -2.94 31.64 -7.38
CA GLU A 381 -3.23 31.59 -5.96
C GLU A 381 -2.65 30.32 -5.35
N LYS A 382 -2.25 30.42 -4.07
CA LYS A 382 -1.62 29.31 -3.35
C LYS A 382 -2.49 28.05 -3.39
N SER A 383 -1.87 26.94 -3.76
CA SER A 383 -2.44 25.60 -3.80
C SER A 383 -1.43 24.59 -3.28
N VAL A 384 -1.84 23.33 -3.19
CA VAL A 384 -0.94 22.21 -2.88
C VAL A 384 -0.84 21.30 -4.12
N GLY A 385 0.37 21.11 -4.65
CA GLY A 385 0.63 20.15 -5.72
C GLY A 385 1.00 18.78 -5.16
N MET A 386 0.30 17.73 -5.57
CA MET A 386 0.64 16.35 -5.24
C MET A 386 1.48 15.72 -6.36
N ILE A 387 2.78 15.56 -6.10
CA ILE A 387 3.77 15.18 -7.12
C ILE A 387 3.86 13.66 -7.24
N TRP A 388 3.33 13.11 -8.33
CA TRP A 388 3.23 11.67 -8.55
C TRP A 388 4.10 11.17 -9.70
N ALA A 389 4.24 11.96 -10.77
CA ALA A 389 4.94 11.54 -11.98
C ALA A 389 6.42 11.97 -12.01
N LYS A 390 6.67 13.29 -11.92
CA LYS A 390 8.01 13.86 -12.18
C LYS A 390 8.52 14.63 -10.95
N PRO A 391 9.55 14.14 -10.22
CA PRO A 391 10.09 14.83 -9.05
C PRO A 391 10.49 16.29 -9.30
N GLU A 392 10.92 16.62 -10.52
CA GLU A 392 11.32 17.97 -10.93
C GLU A 392 10.17 18.98 -10.88
N ARG A 393 8.91 18.53 -11.00
CA ARG A 393 7.72 19.39 -10.85
C ARG A 393 7.65 19.99 -9.44
N THR A 394 8.27 19.35 -8.44
CA THR A 394 8.42 19.91 -7.08
C THR A 394 9.10 21.27 -7.11
N LEU A 395 10.21 21.41 -7.83
CA LEU A 395 10.99 22.65 -7.88
C LEU A 395 10.19 23.78 -8.54
N LYS A 396 9.43 23.45 -9.58
CA LYS A 396 8.52 24.40 -10.27
C LYS A 396 7.40 24.85 -9.33
N ALA A 397 6.76 23.92 -8.61
CA ALA A 397 5.68 24.21 -7.68
C ALA A 397 6.12 25.15 -6.56
N VAL A 398 7.22 24.83 -5.86
CA VAL A 398 7.69 25.64 -4.73
C VAL A 398 8.19 27.02 -5.17
N ALA A 399 8.84 27.12 -6.34
CA ALA A 399 9.27 28.40 -6.91
C ALA A 399 8.10 29.30 -7.30
N ALA A 400 6.96 28.71 -7.65
CA ALA A 400 5.70 29.43 -7.91
C ALA A 400 4.90 29.75 -6.63
N GLY A 401 5.41 29.37 -5.44
CA GLY A 401 4.79 29.67 -4.14
C GLY A 401 3.73 28.66 -3.68
N HIS A 402 3.61 27.52 -4.36
CA HIS A 402 2.72 26.43 -3.95
C HIS A 402 3.39 25.56 -2.88
N ASP A 403 2.56 24.93 -2.04
CA ASP A 403 3.03 23.85 -1.16
C ASP A 403 2.99 22.52 -1.95
N VAL A 404 3.71 21.51 -1.47
CA VAL A 404 3.89 20.23 -2.15
C VAL A 404 3.69 19.06 -1.19
N VAL A 405 3.02 18.02 -1.67
CA VAL A 405 3.01 16.68 -1.08
C VAL A 405 3.60 15.70 -2.09
N ILE A 406 4.50 14.83 -1.63
CA ILE A 406 5.17 13.85 -2.48
C ILE A 406 4.38 12.54 -2.52
N SER A 407 4.02 12.07 -3.72
CA SER A 407 3.27 10.83 -3.96
C SER A 407 3.87 10.04 -5.14
N LEU A 408 5.20 10.06 -5.29
CA LEU A 408 5.88 9.51 -6.46
C LEU A 408 5.55 8.03 -6.71
N THR A 409 5.07 7.72 -7.92
CA THR A 409 4.70 6.36 -8.38
C THR A 409 5.72 5.30 -8.04
N LYS A 410 7.00 5.60 -8.27
CA LYS A 410 8.12 4.69 -8.02
C LYS A 410 8.22 4.24 -6.55
N PHE A 411 7.67 4.99 -5.60
CA PHE A 411 7.85 4.81 -4.16
C PHE A 411 6.53 4.58 -3.41
N LEU A 412 5.43 5.17 -3.85
CA LEU A 412 4.25 5.38 -3.01
C LEU A 412 2.95 4.83 -3.58
N TYR A 413 2.97 4.20 -4.75
CA TYR A 413 1.79 3.53 -5.31
C TYR A 413 1.73 2.10 -4.76
N PHE A 414 0.87 1.88 -3.77
CA PHE A 414 0.77 0.61 -3.06
C PHE A 414 -0.17 -0.38 -3.79
N ASP A 415 -0.93 0.06 -4.77
CA ASP A 415 -1.62 -0.80 -5.73
C ASP A 415 -0.66 -1.58 -6.65
N MET A 416 0.64 -1.21 -6.67
CA MET A 416 1.71 -1.99 -7.29
C MET A 416 2.15 -3.17 -6.42
N PRO A 417 2.59 -4.30 -7.02
CA PRO A 417 3.08 -5.44 -6.25
C PRO A 417 4.37 -5.10 -5.49
N GLU A 418 4.61 -5.76 -4.36
CA GLU A 418 5.89 -5.66 -3.65
C GLU A 418 7.01 -6.42 -4.36
N ALA A 419 6.68 -7.48 -5.11
CA ALA A 419 7.62 -8.28 -5.89
C ALA A 419 6.90 -8.98 -7.06
N PHE A 420 7.66 -9.42 -8.07
CA PHE A 420 7.12 -10.23 -9.17
C PHE A 420 7.36 -11.71 -8.91
N LEU A 421 6.71 -12.27 -7.89
CA LEU A 421 6.86 -13.67 -7.48
C LEU A 421 5.72 -14.54 -8.02
N PRO A 422 5.96 -15.81 -8.37
CA PRO A 422 4.88 -16.76 -8.62
C PRO A 422 3.97 -16.87 -7.39
N GLY A 423 2.66 -16.66 -7.61
CA GLY A 423 1.65 -16.66 -6.55
C GLY A 423 1.42 -15.30 -5.87
N GLU A 424 2.17 -14.25 -6.24
CA GLU A 424 1.86 -12.88 -5.82
C GLU A 424 0.46 -12.47 -6.29
N VAL A 425 -0.19 -11.63 -5.49
CA VAL A 425 -1.51 -11.08 -5.79
C VAL A 425 -1.49 -10.34 -7.12
N GLN A 426 -2.55 -10.51 -7.92
CA GLN A 426 -2.68 -9.72 -9.14
C GLN A 426 -2.84 -8.25 -8.76
N ALA A 427 -1.99 -7.39 -9.32
CA ALA A 427 -1.88 -5.99 -8.95
C ALA A 427 -1.59 -5.17 -10.21
N ALA A 428 -1.68 -3.85 -10.11
CA ALA A 428 -1.27 -2.97 -11.18
C ALA A 428 0.20 -3.26 -11.55
N SER A 429 0.52 -3.24 -12.83
CA SER A 429 1.86 -3.62 -13.32
C SER A 429 2.45 -2.64 -14.34
N TRP A 430 1.82 -1.48 -14.50
CA TRP A 430 2.30 -0.42 -15.39
C TRP A 430 3.53 0.31 -14.82
N VAL A 431 3.82 0.16 -13.51
CA VAL A 431 5.11 0.50 -12.88
C VAL A 431 5.77 -0.77 -12.34
N GLY A 432 7.09 -0.74 -12.21
CA GLY A 432 7.83 -1.81 -11.51
C GLY A 432 7.48 -1.89 -10.01
N ALA A 433 7.78 -3.03 -9.39
CA ALA A 433 7.48 -3.31 -8.00
C ALA A 433 7.89 -2.20 -7.01
N VAL A 434 7.08 -2.05 -5.97
CA VAL A 434 7.27 -1.08 -4.87
C VAL A 434 7.43 -1.87 -3.56
N PRO A 435 8.59 -2.50 -3.31
CA PRO A 435 8.85 -3.20 -2.05
C PRO A 435 8.98 -2.21 -0.88
N MET A 436 8.74 -2.69 0.34
CA MET A 436 8.89 -1.90 1.58
C MET A 436 10.24 -1.15 1.68
N GLU A 437 11.34 -1.76 1.25
CA GLU A 437 12.67 -1.11 1.24
C GLU A 437 12.71 0.11 0.32
N LYS A 438 12.04 0.03 -0.82
CA LYS A 438 11.97 1.15 -1.77
C LYS A 438 11.17 2.28 -1.18
N VAL A 439 10.02 2.01 -0.53
CA VAL A 439 9.25 3.02 0.21
C VAL A 439 10.13 3.74 1.22
N TYR A 440 10.91 2.99 2.00
CA TYR A 440 11.82 3.51 3.01
C TYR A 440 12.92 4.43 2.43
N GLN A 441 13.34 4.20 1.20
CA GLN A 441 14.38 5.00 0.51
C GLN A 441 13.88 6.34 -0.03
N LEU A 442 12.58 6.63 0.08
CA LEU A 442 12.03 7.92 -0.36
C LEU A 442 12.69 9.08 0.41
N ASN A 443 13.16 10.08 -0.33
CA ASN A 443 13.50 11.39 0.22
C ASN A 443 12.43 12.42 -0.18
N PRO A 444 11.52 12.83 0.73
CA PRO A 444 10.47 13.80 0.40
C PRO A 444 10.99 15.17 -0.03
N LEU A 445 12.22 15.55 0.34
CA LEU A 445 12.77 16.86 -0.05
C LEU A 445 13.18 16.93 -1.52
N VAL A 446 13.20 15.80 -2.23
CA VAL A 446 13.77 15.64 -3.59
C VAL A 446 15.22 16.14 -3.69
N ASN A 447 15.91 15.81 -4.79
CA ASN A 447 17.28 16.27 -4.97
C ASN A 447 17.30 17.74 -5.41
N ASN A 448 18.30 18.50 -4.94
CA ASN A 448 18.54 19.91 -5.29
C ASN A 448 17.46 20.91 -4.84
N LEU A 449 16.63 20.56 -3.86
CA LEU A 449 15.72 21.53 -3.23
C LEU A 449 16.53 22.56 -2.43
N ASP A 450 16.29 23.84 -2.71
CA ASP A 450 16.84 24.95 -1.92
C ASP A 450 16.20 24.96 -0.52
N GLU A 451 17.01 25.12 0.52
CA GLU A 451 16.59 25.08 1.92
C GLU A 451 15.46 26.08 2.23
N LYS A 452 15.42 27.24 1.54
CA LYS A 452 14.33 28.21 1.71
C LYS A 452 12.94 27.66 1.36
N TYR A 453 12.88 26.61 0.53
CA TYR A 453 11.64 25.97 0.10
C TYR A 453 11.27 24.74 0.94
N ARG A 454 12.11 24.34 1.91
CA ARG A 454 11.89 23.16 2.75
C ARG A 454 10.50 23.17 3.40
N SER A 455 10.06 24.30 3.93
CA SER A 455 8.76 24.43 4.61
C SER A 455 7.55 24.29 3.68
N GLN A 456 7.74 24.39 2.36
CA GLN A 456 6.69 24.15 1.37
C GLN A 456 6.52 22.66 1.06
N ILE A 457 7.49 21.80 1.43
CA ILE A 457 7.32 20.35 1.35
C ILE A 457 6.58 19.88 2.61
N LEU A 458 5.28 19.66 2.47
CA LEU A 458 4.41 19.32 3.61
C LEU A 458 4.65 17.90 4.12
N GLY A 459 5.10 17.00 3.25
CA GLY A 459 5.37 15.59 3.55
C GLY A 459 5.10 14.68 2.35
N ALA A 460 4.61 13.47 2.61
CA ALA A 460 4.35 12.47 1.58
C ALA A 460 3.03 11.72 1.81
N SER A 461 2.49 11.13 0.75
CA SER A 461 1.25 10.34 0.78
C SER A 461 1.38 9.06 -0.04
N GLY A 462 1.11 7.92 0.57
CA GLY A 462 0.91 6.66 -0.15
C GLY A 462 -0.42 6.69 -0.92
N THR A 463 -0.50 6.02 -2.07
CA THR A 463 -1.74 5.89 -2.84
C THR A 463 -2.16 4.43 -2.95
N MET A 464 -3.45 4.19 -2.75
CA MET A 464 -4.06 2.87 -2.87
C MET A 464 -5.23 2.95 -3.84
N TRP A 465 -4.90 2.81 -5.13
CA TRP A 465 -5.89 2.74 -6.21
C TRP A 465 -6.57 1.37 -6.25
N ALA A 466 -7.81 1.34 -6.71
CA ALA A 466 -8.65 0.14 -6.75
C ALA A 466 -8.91 -0.36 -8.19
N ASP A 467 -8.06 0.02 -9.15
CA ASP A 467 -8.16 -0.35 -10.57
C ASP A 467 -8.24 -1.87 -10.79
N GLN A 468 -7.59 -2.67 -9.96
CA GLN A 468 -7.62 -4.13 -10.10
C GLN A 468 -9.05 -4.70 -10.13
N PHE A 469 -10.02 -4.06 -9.48
CA PHE A 469 -11.42 -4.51 -9.47
C PHE A 469 -12.22 -4.11 -10.72
N ILE A 470 -11.61 -3.40 -11.65
CA ILE A 470 -12.18 -3.05 -12.97
C ILE A 470 -11.33 -3.60 -14.13
N HIS A 471 -10.34 -4.45 -13.86
CA HIS A 471 -9.53 -5.20 -14.83
C HIS A 471 -10.03 -6.67 -15.01
N GLY A 472 -11.34 -6.91 -15.01
CA GLY A 472 -11.94 -8.24 -15.22
C GLY A 472 -13.15 -8.50 -14.32
N THR A 473 -13.86 -9.63 -14.54
CA THR A 473 -15.15 -9.93 -13.87
C THR A 473 -15.04 -10.77 -12.60
N LYS A 474 -13.86 -11.27 -12.24
CA LYS A 474 -13.69 -12.11 -11.03
C LYS A 474 -12.37 -11.81 -10.34
N LEU A 475 -12.45 -11.44 -9.07
CA LEU A 475 -11.28 -11.56 -8.19
C LEU A 475 -10.96 -13.05 -8.06
N PRO A 476 -9.74 -13.49 -8.42
CA PRO A 476 -9.35 -14.86 -8.21
C PRO A 476 -9.36 -15.16 -6.71
N GLU A 477 -9.73 -16.38 -6.32
CA GLU A 477 -9.46 -16.85 -4.97
C GLU A 477 -7.95 -16.76 -4.72
N MET A 478 -7.58 -16.00 -3.70
CA MET A 478 -6.19 -15.61 -3.49
C MET A 478 -5.56 -16.59 -2.51
N ALA A 479 -4.88 -17.61 -3.03
CA ALA A 479 -4.25 -18.66 -2.21
C ALA A 479 -3.38 -18.12 -1.03
N PRO A 480 -2.63 -17.00 -1.15
CA PRO A 480 -1.89 -16.43 -0.01
C PRO A 480 -2.76 -15.79 1.07
N LEU A 481 -3.99 -15.36 0.73
CA LEU A 481 -4.92 -14.70 1.65
C LEU A 481 -6.02 -15.64 2.14
N ASN A 482 -6.14 -16.81 1.50
CA ASN A 482 -7.16 -17.83 1.73
C ASN A 482 -8.58 -17.24 1.81
N GLU A 483 -8.84 -16.17 1.05
CA GLU A 483 -10.11 -15.45 1.08
C GLU A 483 -10.32 -14.60 -0.19
N ASN A 484 -11.58 -14.51 -0.64
CA ASN A 484 -12.01 -13.66 -1.75
C ASN A 484 -12.58 -12.30 -1.27
N ARG A 485 -11.98 -11.71 -0.22
CA ARG A 485 -12.38 -10.39 0.31
C ARG A 485 -11.41 -9.30 -0.14
N SER A 486 -11.94 -8.30 -0.83
CA SER A 486 -11.24 -7.10 -1.28
C SER A 486 -10.50 -6.34 -0.17
N GLU A 487 -11.03 -6.38 1.05
CA GLU A 487 -10.42 -5.72 2.22
C GLU A 487 -9.05 -6.32 2.58
N LYS A 488 -8.92 -7.66 2.58
CA LYS A 488 -7.63 -8.33 2.84
C LYS A 488 -6.64 -8.11 1.70
N TYR A 489 -7.11 -7.97 0.46
CA TYR A 489 -6.28 -7.58 -0.67
C TYR A 489 -5.65 -6.20 -0.42
N PHE A 490 -6.46 -5.22 -0.03
CA PHE A 490 -5.99 -3.86 0.28
C PHE A 490 -5.04 -3.85 1.47
N ASP A 491 -5.35 -4.60 2.52
CA ASP A 491 -4.47 -4.72 3.67
C ASP A 491 -3.12 -5.36 3.30
N TYR A 492 -3.12 -6.42 2.49
CA TYR A 492 -1.91 -7.10 2.02
C TYR A 492 -0.98 -6.18 1.24
N LEU A 493 -1.56 -5.31 0.41
CA LEU A 493 -0.80 -4.32 -0.34
C LEU A 493 -0.40 -3.12 0.56
N THR A 494 -1.20 -2.77 1.56
CA THR A 494 -0.89 -1.63 2.45
C THR A 494 0.18 -1.98 3.48
N LEU A 495 0.11 -3.17 4.08
CA LEU A 495 0.97 -3.61 5.18
C LEU A 495 1.95 -4.69 4.71
N PRO A 496 3.27 -4.50 4.92
CA PRO A 496 3.89 -3.58 5.89
C PRO A 496 4.33 -2.21 5.35
N ARG A 497 4.08 -1.86 4.07
CA ARG A 497 4.59 -0.62 3.45
C ARG A 497 4.20 0.68 4.15
N LEU A 498 3.00 0.73 4.75
CA LEU A 498 2.55 1.85 5.59
C LEU A 498 3.53 2.16 6.72
N SER A 499 4.13 1.15 7.36
CA SER A 499 5.13 1.34 8.42
C SER A 499 6.41 2.00 7.91
N ALA A 500 6.85 1.65 6.70
CA ALA A 500 8.02 2.26 6.09
C ALA A 500 7.75 3.73 5.73
N LEU A 501 6.58 4.01 5.15
CA LEU A 501 6.17 5.39 4.89
C LEU A 501 6.10 6.20 6.19
N ALA A 502 5.48 5.65 7.23
CA ALA A 502 5.38 6.30 8.53
C ALA A 502 6.75 6.64 9.13
N GLU A 503 7.76 5.77 8.99
CA GLU A 503 9.14 6.08 9.36
C GLU A 503 9.66 7.29 8.59
N VAL A 504 9.54 7.27 7.26
CA VAL A 504 10.05 8.32 6.36
C VAL A 504 9.49 9.69 6.71
N VAL A 505 8.20 9.77 7.03
CA VAL A 505 7.50 11.06 7.26
C VAL A 505 7.47 11.51 8.72
N TRP A 506 7.91 10.67 9.66
CA TRP A 506 7.95 10.99 11.09
C TRP A 506 9.38 11.14 11.60
N THR A 507 10.22 10.12 11.38
CA THR A 507 11.55 10.01 11.97
C THR A 507 12.54 10.96 11.29
N PRO A 508 13.35 11.72 12.06
CA PRO A 508 14.37 12.60 11.48
C PRO A 508 15.29 11.83 10.51
N ALA A 509 15.58 12.43 9.35
CA ALA A 509 16.28 11.76 8.26
C ALA A 509 17.65 11.19 8.70
N GLU A 510 18.37 11.90 9.57
CA GLU A 510 19.66 11.49 10.11
C GLU A 510 19.60 10.26 11.03
N LYS A 511 18.40 9.88 11.48
CA LYS A 511 18.15 8.69 12.31
C LYS A 511 17.61 7.51 11.53
N GLN A 512 17.22 7.71 10.27
CA GLN A 512 16.68 6.65 9.44
C GLN A 512 17.80 5.66 9.10
N ASN A 513 17.62 4.40 9.52
CA ASN A 513 18.51 3.28 9.19
C ASN A 513 17.70 2.04 8.83
N TRP A 514 17.87 1.54 7.60
CA TRP A 514 17.11 0.41 7.07
C TRP A 514 17.25 -0.88 7.90
N ASN A 515 18.47 -1.24 8.31
CA ASN A 515 18.71 -2.47 9.06
C ASN A 515 18.03 -2.42 10.43
N ASP A 516 18.11 -1.27 11.10
CA ASP A 516 17.45 -1.02 12.38
C ASP A 516 15.92 -1.00 12.25
N PHE A 517 15.37 -0.37 11.21
CA PHE A 517 13.95 -0.45 10.87
C PHE A 517 13.48 -1.90 10.61
N GLN A 518 14.22 -2.66 9.79
CA GLN A 518 13.93 -4.07 9.51
C GLN A 518 13.94 -4.91 10.80
N ASN A 519 14.84 -4.63 11.73
CA ASN A 519 14.86 -5.29 13.04
C ASN A 519 13.62 -4.96 13.88
N ARG A 520 13.18 -3.69 13.92
CA ARG A 520 11.95 -3.31 14.63
C ARG A 520 10.71 -3.95 14.02
N MET A 521 10.67 -4.06 12.68
CA MET A 521 9.58 -4.66 11.93
C MET A 521 9.31 -6.12 12.31
N ARG A 522 10.34 -6.87 12.75
CA ARG A 522 10.18 -8.29 13.13
C ARG A 522 9.04 -8.53 14.12
N SER A 523 8.86 -7.61 15.07
CA SER A 523 7.79 -7.67 16.08
C SER A 523 6.45 -7.10 15.61
N GLN A 524 6.43 -6.26 14.58
CA GLN A 524 5.25 -5.54 14.10
C GLN A 524 4.26 -6.48 13.39
N TYR A 525 4.74 -7.52 12.70
CA TYR A 525 3.89 -8.53 12.08
C TYR A 525 2.95 -9.22 13.08
N ASN A 526 3.43 -9.47 14.30
CA ASN A 526 2.58 -10.00 15.38
C ASN A 526 1.51 -9.00 15.82
N LYS A 527 1.80 -7.69 15.77
CA LYS A 527 0.80 -6.66 16.10
C LYS A 527 -0.30 -6.61 15.04
N TYR A 528 0.04 -6.71 13.75
CA TYR A 528 -0.95 -6.84 12.67
C TYR A 528 -1.86 -8.04 12.86
N GLN A 529 -1.26 -9.20 13.16
CA GLN A 529 -2.01 -10.43 13.43
C GLN A 529 -2.99 -10.24 14.60
N GLN A 530 -2.56 -9.64 15.71
CA GLN A 530 -3.42 -9.45 16.89
C GLN A 530 -4.51 -8.39 16.63
N ALA A 531 -4.21 -7.36 15.84
CA ALA A 531 -5.18 -6.36 15.38
C ALA A 531 -6.19 -6.92 14.37
N GLY A 532 -5.93 -8.11 13.79
CA GLY A 532 -6.76 -8.70 12.76
C GLY A 532 -6.60 -8.02 11.39
N PHE A 533 -5.46 -7.38 11.13
CA PHE A 533 -5.14 -6.81 9.82
C PHE A 533 -4.63 -7.89 8.86
N GLY A 534 -5.00 -7.80 7.58
CA GLY A 534 -4.27 -8.53 6.53
C GLY A 534 -2.88 -7.92 6.36
N PHE A 535 -1.89 -8.70 5.96
CA PHE A 535 -0.55 -8.18 5.67
C PHE A 535 0.26 -9.19 4.88
N ARG A 536 1.24 -8.67 4.13
CA ARG A 536 2.25 -9.48 3.46
C ARG A 536 3.35 -9.89 4.43
N LEU A 537 3.62 -11.20 4.51
CA LEU A 537 4.79 -11.72 5.21
C LEU A 537 6.03 -11.69 4.31
N PRO A 538 7.21 -11.32 4.84
CA PRO A 538 8.45 -11.38 4.07
C PRO A 538 8.87 -12.84 3.84
N GLN A 539 9.48 -13.10 2.69
CA GLN A 539 10.26 -14.32 2.45
C GLN A 539 11.39 -14.44 3.49
N PRO A 540 11.89 -15.66 3.76
CA PRO A 540 13.14 -15.83 4.49
C PRO A 540 14.27 -15.04 3.80
N LYS A 541 15.10 -14.35 4.57
CA LYS A 541 16.21 -13.57 4.00
C LYS A 541 17.40 -14.48 3.77
N VAL A 542 17.97 -14.42 2.58
CA VAL A 542 19.18 -15.14 2.25
C VAL A 542 20.38 -14.54 2.98
N ILE A 543 21.10 -15.37 3.74
CA ILE A 543 22.37 -15.01 4.39
C ILE A 543 23.54 -15.44 3.53
N SER A 544 23.53 -16.65 2.96
CA SER A 544 24.58 -17.13 2.07
C SER A 544 24.11 -18.25 1.16
N GLN A 545 24.74 -18.33 -0.03
CA GLN A 545 24.61 -19.43 -0.98
C GLN A 545 26.01 -19.87 -1.38
N GLN A 546 26.60 -20.82 -0.65
CA GLN A 546 27.98 -21.26 -0.90
C GLN A 546 27.99 -22.45 -1.85
N LYS A 547 28.73 -22.34 -2.96
CA LYS A 547 28.96 -23.48 -3.86
C LYS A 547 29.91 -24.48 -3.19
N MET A 548 29.56 -25.77 -3.27
CA MET A 548 30.34 -26.90 -2.80
C MET A 548 30.65 -27.85 -3.98
N ASP A 549 31.50 -28.86 -3.76
CA ASP A 549 31.87 -29.84 -4.80
C ASP A 549 30.66 -30.61 -5.36
N ASP A 550 29.63 -30.82 -4.53
CA ASP A 550 28.41 -31.56 -4.85
C ASP A 550 27.15 -30.75 -4.50
N GLY A 551 27.09 -29.50 -4.99
CA GLY A 551 25.90 -28.64 -4.91
C GLY A 551 26.13 -27.32 -4.18
N TYR A 552 25.16 -26.90 -3.36
CA TYR A 552 25.14 -25.62 -2.69
C TYR A 552 24.70 -25.76 -1.23
N LEU A 553 25.33 -24.98 -0.34
CA LEU A 553 24.91 -24.81 1.05
C LEU A 553 24.18 -23.46 1.19
N VAL A 554 22.88 -23.52 1.49
CA VAL A 554 22.01 -22.36 1.61
C VAL A 554 21.75 -22.04 3.08
N LYS A 555 22.02 -20.79 3.46
CA LYS A 555 21.71 -20.23 4.78
C LYS A 555 20.69 -19.11 4.65
N VAL A 556 19.63 -19.20 5.43
CA VAL A 556 18.57 -18.18 5.50
C VAL A 556 18.34 -17.74 6.95
N GLU A 557 17.79 -16.55 7.13
CA GLU A 557 17.33 -16.05 8.42
C GLU A 557 15.84 -15.69 8.40
N ASN A 558 15.21 -15.78 9.56
CA ASN A 558 13.84 -15.38 9.76
C ASN A 558 13.75 -13.88 10.10
N LEU A 559 12.81 -13.19 9.45
CA LEU A 559 12.55 -11.76 9.64
C LEU A 559 11.29 -11.48 10.46
N VAL A 560 10.69 -12.50 11.09
CA VAL A 560 9.46 -12.36 11.86
C VAL A 560 9.60 -13.08 13.20
N ASP A 561 9.45 -12.33 14.29
CA ASP A 561 9.59 -12.88 15.64
C ASP A 561 8.53 -13.95 15.90
N GLY A 562 8.96 -15.10 16.42
CA GLY A 562 8.07 -16.23 16.72
C GLY A 562 7.62 -17.05 15.50
N ALA A 563 7.90 -16.61 14.27
CA ALA A 563 7.64 -17.41 13.08
C ALA A 563 8.66 -18.56 12.94
N GLN A 564 8.32 -19.55 12.13
CA GLN A 564 9.22 -20.64 11.72
C GLN A 564 9.54 -20.51 10.23
N ILE A 565 10.73 -20.95 9.83
CA ILE A 565 11.01 -21.17 8.41
C ILE A 565 10.69 -22.64 8.10
N ARG A 566 9.91 -22.87 7.04
CA ARG A 566 9.62 -24.19 6.47
C ARG A 566 10.27 -24.28 5.10
N TYR A 567 10.88 -25.43 4.77
CA TYR A 567 11.64 -25.57 3.53
C TYR A 567 11.47 -26.94 2.87
N THR A 568 11.83 -26.99 1.59
CA THR A 568 12.03 -28.20 0.79
C THR A 568 13.39 -28.10 0.08
N SER A 569 13.98 -29.25 -0.24
CA SER A 569 15.34 -29.36 -0.80
C SER A 569 15.38 -30.18 -2.10
N ASP A 570 14.22 -30.48 -2.66
CA ASP A 570 13.99 -31.34 -3.82
C ASP A 570 13.20 -30.63 -4.93
N GLY A 571 13.03 -29.31 -4.82
CA GLY A 571 12.26 -28.49 -5.75
C GLY A 571 10.73 -28.58 -5.60
N THR A 572 10.22 -29.29 -4.60
CA THR A 572 8.78 -29.31 -4.31
C THR A 572 8.32 -28.01 -3.65
N TYR A 573 7.07 -27.60 -3.90
CA TYR A 573 6.53 -26.36 -3.32
C TYR A 573 6.31 -26.53 -1.80
N PRO A 574 6.83 -25.63 -0.95
CA PRO A 574 6.74 -25.77 0.50
C PRO A 574 5.35 -25.39 1.02
N ASN A 575 4.97 -25.94 2.17
CA ASN A 575 3.77 -25.58 2.90
C ASN A 575 4.03 -25.56 4.41
N ALA A 576 3.01 -25.19 5.21
CA ALA A 576 3.13 -25.05 6.66
C ALA A 576 3.58 -26.35 7.39
N TYR A 577 3.52 -27.51 6.74
CA TYR A 577 3.91 -28.82 7.27
C TYR A 577 5.25 -29.33 6.71
N SER A 578 5.90 -28.61 5.80
CA SER A 578 7.24 -28.96 5.30
C SER A 578 8.28 -28.96 6.43
N ASN A 579 9.51 -29.40 6.14
CA ASN A 579 10.56 -29.51 7.15
C ASN A 579 10.85 -28.16 7.81
N ILE A 580 11.08 -28.18 9.13
CA ILE A 580 11.49 -26.98 9.88
C ILE A 580 12.95 -26.72 9.56
N TYR A 581 13.25 -25.49 9.15
CA TYR A 581 14.62 -25.04 8.98
C TYR A 581 15.25 -24.74 10.35
N SER A 582 16.29 -25.49 10.71
CA SER A 582 17.08 -25.29 11.94
C SER A 582 18.55 -24.95 11.68
N GLU A 583 19.06 -25.29 10.49
CA GLU A 583 20.46 -25.10 10.10
C GLU A 583 20.59 -24.96 8.58
N ALA A 584 21.81 -24.65 8.09
CA ALA A 584 22.06 -24.50 6.66
C ALA A 584 21.75 -25.80 5.89
N VAL A 585 21.10 -25.68 4.73
CA VAL A 585 20.60 -26.82 3.96
C VAL A 585 21.47 -27.02 2.73
N LYS A 586 21.98 -28.25 2.54
CA LYS A 586 22.67 -28.65 1.32
C LYS A 586 21.63 -29.06 0.26
N VAL A 587 21.73 -28.49 -0.94
CA VAL A 587 20.92 -28.85 -2.11
C VAL A 587 21.82 -29.14 -3.31
N LYS A 588 21.38 -30.00 -4.22
CA LYS A 588 22.13 -30.33 -5.44
C LYS A 588 22.18 -29.12 -6.38
N ASN A 589 21.03 -28.50 -6.64
CA ASN A 589 20.91 -27.25 -7.37
C ASN A 589 20.25 -26.19 -6.48
N LEU A 590 20.59 -24.91 -6.66
CA LEU A 590 19.90 -23.83 -5.94
C LEU A 590 18.39 -23.83 -6.21
N SER A 591 17.97 -24.20 -7.42
CA SER A 591 16.57 -24.35 -7.81
C SER A 591 15.80 -25.43 -7.05
N ASP A 592 16.49 -26.31 -6.34
CA ASP A 592 15.85 -27.35 -5.51
C ASP A 592 15.48 -26.81 -4.12
N PHE A 593 16.02 -25.65 -3.72
CA PHE A 593 15.75 -25.02 -2.42
C PHE A 593 14.56 -24.07 -2.50
N TYR A 594 13.51 -24.38 -1.73
CA TYR A 594 12.41 -23.45 -1.47
C TYR A 594 12.26 -23.25 0.04
N ALA A 595 11.90 -22.04 0.46
CA ALA A 595 11.62 -21.77 1.86
C ALA A 595 10.52 -20.71 2.03
N ILE A 596 9.65 -20.89 3.04
CA ILE A 596 8.60 -19.95 3.41
C ILE A 596 8.73 -19.55 4.88
N THR A 597 8.34 -18.31 5.19
CA THR A 597 8.12 -17.84 6.56
C THR A 597 6.72 -18.25 6.97
N VAL A 598 6.56 -18.97 8.08
CA VAL A 598 5.27 -19.45 8.61
C VAL A 598 5.06 -18.86 9.99
N LEU A 599 4.17 -17.89 10.09
CA LEU A 599 3.77 -17.32 11.38
C LEU A 599 2.73 -18.21 12.06
N ASN A 600 1.76 -18.71 11.29
CA ASN A 600 0.87 -19.79 11.70
C ASN A 600 0.33 -20.53 10.46
N ARG A 601 -0.59 -21.49 10.66
CA ARG A 601 -1.11 -22.35 9.58
C ARG A 601 -1.83 -21.57 8.46
N ASP A 602 -2.39 -20.41 8.79
CA ASP A 602 -3.19 -19.59 7.88
C ASP A 602 -2.45 -18.30 7.44
N GLN A 603 -1.22 -18.08 7.94
CA GLN A 603 -0.43 -16.88 7.66
C GLN A 603 1.03 -17.27 7.38
N TYR A 604 1.38 -17.33 6.11
CA TYR A 604 2.73 -17.65 5.62
C TYR A 604 3.11 -16.80 4.39
N SER A 605 4.41 -16.66 4.12
CA SER A 605 4.92 -15.92 2.97
C SER A 605 4.81 -16.73 1.68
N LEU A 606 4.91 -16.04 0.53
CA LEU A 606 5.32 -16.69 -0.71
C LEU A 606 6.71 -17.33 -0.56
N PRO A 607 7.04 -18.38 -1.33
CA PRO A 607 8.32 -19.06 -1.19
C PRO A 607 9.46 -18.20 -1.71
N LEU A 608 10.52 -18.10 -0.92
CA LEU A 608 11.86 -17.88 -1.43
C LEU A 608 12.24 -19.08 -2.29
N PHE A 609 12.73 -18.83 -3.49
CA PHE A 609 13.30 -19.84 -4.37
C PHE A 609 14.38 -19.18 -5.25
N PHE A 610 15.23 -20.01 -5.84
CA PHE A 610 16.28 -19.55 -6.76
C PHE A 610 15.94 -20.04 -8.17
N PRO A 611 15.34 -19.19 -9.03
CA PRO A 611 15.07 -19.60 -10.41
C PRO A 611 16.38 -20.00 -11.09
N GLU A 612 16.28 -20.95 -12.02
CA GLU A 612 17.43 -21.28 -12.86
C GLU A 612 17.84 -20.06 -13.68
N ASN A 613 19.15 -19.84 -13.81
CA ASN A 613 19.65 -18.77 -14.67
C ASN A 613 19.57 -19.21 -16.14
N TYR A 614 18.77 -18.47 -16.93
CA TYR A 614 18.58 -18.69 -18.36
C TYR A 614 19.25 -17.64 -19.26
N ASP A 615 20.26 -16.92 -18.78
CA ASP A 615 20.97 -15.88 -19.56
C ASP A 615 21.54 -16.40 -20.87
N ARG A 616 21.91 -17.70 -20.93
CA ARG A 616 22.37 -18.37 -22.15
C ARG A 616 21.29 -18.47 -23.24
N PHE A 617 20.02 -18.29 -22.89
CA PHE A 617 18.86 -18.33 -23.78
C PHE A 617 18.20 -16.95 -23.97
N LYS A 618 18.85 -15.86 -23.54
CA LYS A 618 18.29 -14.50 -23.68
C LYS A 618 17.92 -14.11 -25.11
N ASN A 619 18.55 -14.73 -26.11
CA ASN A 619 18.24 -14.56 -27.53
C ASN A 619 16.85 -15.09 -27.91
N LEU A 620 16.27 -16.00 -27.11
CA LEU A 620 14.92 -16.53 -27.26
C LEU A 620 13.83 -15.60 -26.71
N GLY A 621 14.21 -14.49 -26.05
CA GLY A 621 13.30 -13.47 -25.54
C GLY A 621 13.13 -13.51 -24.01
N LEU A 622 11.99 -12.99 -23.55
CA LEU A 622 11.61 -12.94 -22.14
C LEU A 622 11.14 -14.32 -21.66
N LEU A 623 11.56 -14.74 -20.47
CA LEU A 623 11.08 -15.97 -19.85
C LEU A 623 9.57 -15.87 -19.55
N LEU A 624 8.76 -16.76 -20.11
CA LEU A 624 7.34 -16.90 -19.78
C LEU A 624 7.13 -17.72 -18.50
N THR A 625 7.69 -18.93 -18.46
CA THR A 625 7.60 -19.87 -17.33
C THR A 625 8.63 -21.00 -17.49
N GLU A 626 8.79 -21.82 -16.45
CA GLU A 626 9.47 -23.11 -16.49
C GLU A 626 8.46 -24.27 -16.51
N TRP A 627 8.86 -25.43 -17.05
CA TRP A 627 8.22 -26.72 -16.76
C TRP A 627 9.22 -27.63 -16.05
N LYS A 628 8.72 -28.47 -15.15
CA LYS A 628 9.51 -29.44 -14.38
C LYS A 628 8.93 -30.84 -14.53
N SER A 629 9.77 -31.87 -14.41
CA SER A 629 9.40 -33.27 -14.61
C SER A 629 8.17 -33.70 -13.78
N ASN A 630 8.04 -33.19 -12.55
CA ASN A 630 6.92 -33.51 -11.64
C ASN A 630 5.56 -32.89 -12.04
N LYS A 631 5.53 -31.98 -13.02
CA LYS A 631 4.31 -31.40 -13.59
C LYS A 631 3.94 -32.03 -14.93
N ILE A 632 4.77 -32.90 -15.48
CA ILE A 632 4.55 -33.56 -16.76
C ILE A 632 4.05 -34.99 -16.51
N VAL A 633 3.04 -35.41 -17.28
CA VAL A 633 2.53 -36.78 -17.29
C VAL A 633 2.61 -37.36 -18.71
N THR A 634 2.64 -38.69 -18.80
CA THR A 634 2.83 -39.42 -20.07
C THR A 634 1.55 -39.99 -20.66
N ASN A 635 0.44 -39.97 -19.92
CA ASN A 635 -0.79 -40.67 -20.31
C ASN A 635 -1.87 -39.72 -20.81
N GLU A 636 -1.86 -38.46 -20.38
CA GLU A 636 -2.82 -37.42 -20.74
C GLU A 636 -2.12 -36.08 -21.00
N SER A 637 -2.87 -35.12 -21.53
CA SER A 637 -2.37 -33.76 -21.77
C SER A 637 -2.53 -32.92 -20.51
N VAL A 638 -1.48 -32.25 -20.09
CA VAL A 638 -1.51 -31.22 -19.04
C VAL A 638 -1.57 -29.86 -19.70
N VAL A 639 -2.47 -28.99 -19.24
CA VAL A 639 -2.51 -27.61 -19.70
C VAL A 639 -1.58 -26.76 -18.86
N LEU A 640 -0.55 -26.21 -19.50
CA LEU A 640 0.29 -25.17 -18.93
C LEU A 640 -0.31 -23.81 -19.28
N ASP A 641 -0.74 -23.05 -18.27
CA ASP A 641 -1.36 -21.74 -18.42
C ASP A 641 -0.41 -20.62 -17.93
N MET A 642 -0.02 -19.73 -18.84
CA MET A 642 1.09 -18.79 -18.67
C MET A 642 0.60 -17.34 -18.75
N ASN A 643 1.05 -16.50 -17.82
CA ASN A 643 0.80 -15.06 -17.88
C ASN A 643 1.76 -14.38 -18.87
N ALA A 644 1.19 -13.81 -19.94
CA ALA A 644 1.90 -13.03 -20.96
C ALA A 644 1.59 -11.53 -20.86
N THR A 645 0.79 -11.09 -19.89
CA THR A 645 0.50 -9.67 -19.63
C THR A 645 1.79 -8.90 -19.37
N GLY A 646 1.96 -7.76 -20.04
CA GLY A 646 3.18 -6.96 -19.99
C GLY A 646 4.35 -7.51 -20.82
N LYS A 647 4.31 -8.78 -21.24
CA LYS A 647 5.25 -9.36 -22.22
C LYS A 647 4.74 -9.23 -23.65
N ILE A 648 3.42 -9.25 -23.80
CA ILE A 648 2.71 -8.72 -24.97
C ILE A 648 2.32 -7.29 -24.58
N ASP A 649 3.03 -6.32 -25.15
CA ASP A 649 3.01 -4.91 -24.73
C ASP A 649 2.54 -3.94 -25.83
N GLN A 650 2.37 -4.45 -27.04
CA GLN A 650 1.87 -3.70 -28.20
C GLN A 650 1.50 -4.66 -29.33
N ASN A 651 0.94 -4.09 -30.40
CA ASN A 651 0.77 -4.78 -31.68
C ASN A 651 2.11 -5.28 -32.23
N GLY A 652 2.09 -6.47 -32.83
CA GLY A 652 3.27 -7.08 -33.42
C GLY A 652 3.19 -8.59 -33.53
N LYS A 653 4.22 -9.15 -34.14
CA LYS A 653 4.42 -10.58 -34.25
C LYS A 653 5.26 -11.07 -33.08
N TYR A 654 4.87 -12.20 -32.51
CA TYR A 654 5.54 -12.79 -31.36
C TYR A 654 5.87 -14.26 -31.65
N THR A 655 7.01 -14.70 -31.14
CA THR A 655 7.47 -16.08 -31.13
C THR A 655 7.42 -16.63 -29.70
N ILE A 656 6.80 -17.79 -29.50
CA ILE A 656 6.93 -18.59 -28.27
C ILE A 656 7.89 -19.74 -28.54
N THR A 657 8.92 -19.90 -27.71
CA THR A 657 9.91 -20.98 -27.86
C THR A 657 9.94 -21.88 -26.62
N PHE A 658 9.81 -23.18 -26.82
CA PHE A 658 9.98 -24.22 -25.80
C PHE A 658 11.42 -24.74 -25.86
N GLN A 659 12.19 -24.44 -24.81
CA GLN A 659 13.62 -24.74 -24.69
C GLN A 659 13.87 -25.76 -23.56
N PRO A 660 14.14 -27.04 -23.90
CA PRO A 660 14.52 -28.05 -22.92
C PRO A 660 15.88 -27.74 -22.30
N VAL A 661 16.03 -28.09 -21.03
CA VAL A 661 17.19 -27.74 -20.20
C VAL A 661 17.86 -28.98 -19.61
N SER A 662 17.08 -29.92 -19.11
CA SER A 662 17.57 -31.17 -18.52
C SER A 662 16.51 -32.27 -18.57
N GLY A 663 16.89 -33.51 -18.27
CA GLY A 663 16.03 -34.69 -18.30
C GLY A 663 16.27 -35.58 -19.53
N ASN A 664 15.81 -36.83 -19.45
CA ASN A 664 16.01 -37.85 -20.47
C ASN A 664 14.84 -38.02 -21.45
N SER A 665 13.68 -37.42 -21.15
CA SER A 665 12.45 -37.50 -21.94
C SER A 665 12.25 -36.24 -22.79
N SER A 666 11.49 -36.37 -23.89
CA SER A 666 11.09 -35.22 -24.70
C SER A 666 9.71 -34.71 -24.30
N LEU A 667 9.41 -33.44 -24.61
CA LEU A 667 8.12 -32.81 -24.40
C LEU A 667 7.36 -32.75 -25.73
N GLU A 668 6.15 -33.28 -25.78
CA GLU A 668 5.16 -33.04 -26.85
C GLU A 668 4.40 -31.75 -26.52
N ILE A 669 4.36 -30.82 -27.47
CA ILE A 669 3.50 -29.65 -27.45
C ILE A 669 2.34 -29.92 -28.42
N GLN A 670 1.12 -29.95 -27.90
CA GLN A 670 -0.07 -30.38 -28.65
C GLN A 670 -0.89 -29.21 -29.18
N SER A 671 -0.92 -28.11 -28.44
CA SER A 671 -1.60 -26.89 -28.84
C SER A 671 -1.02 -25.68 -28.13
N VAL A 672 -1.08 -24.50 -28.75
CA VAL A 672 -0.75 -23.20 -28.16
C VAL A 672 -1.90 -22.24 -28.45
N ALA A 673 -2.63 -21.83 -27.41
CA ALA A 673 -3.76 -20.93 -27.51
C ALA A 673 -3.50 -19.63 -26.73
N ILE A 674 -3.88 -18.49 -27.31
CA ILE A 674 -3.67 -17.17 -26.75
C ILE A 674 -5.02 -16.56 -26.42
N TYR A 675 -5.13 -16.00 -25.22
CA TYR A 675 -6.32 -15.39 -24.69
C TYR A 675 -6.02 -13.93 -24.37
N LYS A 676 -6.93 -13.04 -24.75
CA LYS A 676 -6.97 -11.63 -24.35
C LYS A 676 -8.23 -11.41 -23.52
N ASN A 677 -8.11 -10.93 -22.28
CA ASN A 677 -9.23 -10.71 -21.35
C ASN A 677 -10.16 -11.94 -21.24
N GLY A 678 -9.57 -13.13 -21.17
CA GLY A 678 -10.30 -14.42 -21.11
C GLY A 678 -10.88 -14.92 -22.44
N ILE A 679 -10.78 -14.17 -23.53
CA ILE A 679 -11.28 -14.54 -24.86
C ILE A 679 -10.14 -15.12 -25.70
N LYS A 680 -10.31 -16.32 -26.27
CA LYS A 680 -9.32 -16.93 -27.17
C LYS A 680 -9.23 -16.14 -28.47
N ILE A 681 -8.05 -15.56 -28.75
CA ILE A 681 -7.80 -14.74 -29.94
C ILE A 681 -6.95 -15.45 -30.99
N SER A 682 -6.21 -16.50 -30.61
CA SER A 682 -5.38 -17.29 -31.52
C SER A 682 -5.21 -18.71 -30.97
N GLU A 683 -5.07 -19.69 -31.85
CA GLU A 683 -4.77 -21.08 -31.50
C GLU A 683 -4.01 -21.76 -32.62
N ASP A 684 -2.92 -22.43 -32.28
CA ASP A 684 -2.17 -23.33 -33.15
C ASP A 684 -2.21 -24.73 -32.56
N ASN A 685 -2.78 -25.68 -33.30
CA ASN A 685 -2.90 -27.10 -32.91
C ASN A 685 -1.85 -27.99 -33.60
N THR A 686 -0.84 -27.39 -34.22
CA THR A 686 0.25 -28.12 -34.86
C THR A 686 1.10 -28.79 -33.78
N LYS A 687 1.11 -30.12 -33.77
CA LYS A 687 1.91 -30.85 -32.79
C LYS A 687 3.40 -30.72 -33.09
N SER A 688 4.19 -30.53 -32.04
CA SER A 688 5.64 -30.47 -32.13
C SER A 688 6.29 -31.10 -30.92
N SER A 689 7.59 -31.34 -30.99
CA SER A 689 8.36 -31.91 -29.89
C SER A 689 9.59 -31.07 -29.58
N ALA A 690 9.91 -30.99 -28.29
CA ALA A 690 11.12 -30.36 -27.79
C ALA A 690 11.91 -31.38 -26.93
N GLY A 691 13.18 -31.59 -27.25
CA GLY A 691 14.13 -32.38 -26.45
C GLY A 691 15.48 -31.68 -26.34
N LEU A 692 16.45 -32.22 -25.60
CA LEU A 692 17.75 -31.54 -25.38
C LEU A 692 18.49 -31.13 -26.68
N GLN A 693 18.20 -31.79 -27.80
CA GLN A 693 18.77 -31.50 -29.12
C GLN A 693 17.83 -30.71 -30.06
N LYS A 694 16.60 -30.40 -29.62
CA LYS A 694 15.56 -29.79 -30.46
C LYS A 694 14.67 -28.84 -29.66
N THR A 695 14.59 -27.59 -30.09
CA THR A 695 13.62 -26.62 -29.59
C THR A 695 12.36 -26.61 -30.46
N SER A 696 11.23 -26.21 -29.88
CA SER A 696 10.00 -25.98 -30.64
C SER A 696 9.60 -24.51 -30.57
N SER A 697 9.02 -23.95 -31.63
CA SER A 697 8.57 -22.55 -31.64
C SER A 697 7.28 -22.35 -32.41
N TYR A 698 6.45 -21.44 -31.91
CA TYR A 698 5.15 -21.07 -32.44
C TYR A 698 5.10 -19.56 -32.65
N HIS A 699 4.36 -19.12 -33.66
CA HIS A 699 4.31 -17.71 -34.05
C HIS A 699 2.86 -17.23 -34.07
N PHE A 700 2.64 -15.99 -33.64
CA PHE A 700 1.32 -15.38 -33.64
C PHE A 700 1.40 -13.88 -33.84
N GLN A 701 0.29 -13.31 -34.28
CA GLN A 701 0.14 -11.90 -34.58
C GLN A 701 -0.85 -11.26 -33.60
N ILE A 702 -0.51 -10.07 -33.08
CA ILE A 702 -1.38 -9.24 -32.23
C ILE A 702 -1.67 -7.93 -32.98
N ASP A 703 -2.93 -7.72 -33.38
CA ASP A 703 -3.32 -6.57 -34.20
C ASP A 703 -4.12 -5.48 -33.44
N ASN A 704 -4.71 -5.82 -32.29
CA ASN A 704 -5.54 -4.90 -31.48
C ASN A 704 -5.15 -4.96 -30.00
N TYR A 705 -3.92 -4.58 -29.69
CA TYR A 705 -3.44 -4.39 -28.32
C TYR A 705 -4.24 -3.28 -27.63
N GLU A 706 -4.62 -3.54 -26.39
CA GLU A 706 -5.29 -2.59 -25.50
C GLU A 706 -4.46 -2.44 -24.23
N THR A 707 -4.15 -1.19 -23.87
CA THR A 707 -3.46 -0.90 -22.61
C THR A 707 -4.28 -1.44 -21.44
N GLY A 708 -3.64 -2.18 -20.54
CA GLY A 708 -4.31 -2.80 -19.39
C GLY A 708 -5.03 -4.12 -19.68
N ALA A 709 -4.98 -4.64 -20.92
CA ALA A 709 -5.54 -5.95 -21.24
C ALA A 709 -4.70 -7.10 -20.65
N GLU A 710 -5.37 -8.12 -20.13
CA GLU A 710 -4.75 -9.36 -19.68
C GLU A 710 -4.46 -10.26 -20.89
N PHE A 711 -3.24 -10.80 -20.96
CA PHE A 711 -2.86 -11.83 -21.93
C PHE A 711 -2.45 -13.13 -21.24
N ARG A 712 -3.07 -14.24 -21.65
CA ARG A 712 -2.75 -15.60 -21.19
C ARG A 712 -2.40 -16.50 -22.37
N ILE A 713 -1.44 -17.40 -22.19
CA ILE A 713 -1.09 -18.43 -23.19
C ILE A 713 -1.31 -19.80 -22.54
N LYS A 714 -2.19 -20.61 -23.10
CA LYS A 714 -2.50 -21.97 -22.65
C LYS A 714 -1.94 -22.98 -23.63
N VAL A 715 -1.22 -23.96 -23.11
CA VAL A 715 -0.49 -24.93 -23.92
C VAL A 715 -0.81 -26.34 -23.46
N GLY A 716 -1.24 -27.21 -24.38
CA GLY A 716 -1.35 -28.65 -24.12
C GLY A 716 0.01 -29.32 -24.19
N LEU A 717 0.44 -29.97 -23.11
CA LEU A 717 1.75 -30.59 -22.95
C LEU A 717 1.65 -32.06 -22.55
N LYS A 718 2.57 -32.89 -23.04
CA LYS A 718 2.66 -34.30 -22.66
C LYS A 718 4.11 -34.79 -22.71
N GLY A 719 4.52 -35.67 -21.80
CA GLY A 719 5.82 -36.32 -21.85
C GLY A 719 5.88 -37.41 -22.93
N ILE A 720 6.97 -37.43 -23.70
CA ILE A 720 7.31 -38.49 -24.67
C ILE A 720 8.37 -39.38 -24.03
N ASP A 721 8.10 -40.69 -23.99
CA ASP A 721 9.01 -41.72 -23.45
C ASP A 721 9.38 -41.55 -21.96
N GLY A 722 8.55 -40.81 -21.23
CA GLY A 722 8.72 -40.54 -19.80
C GLY A 722 8.31 -39.12 -19.44
N ASN A 723 8.35 -38.80 -18.14
CA ASN A 723 8.09 -37.46 -17.63
C ASN A 723 9.36 -36.73 -17.19
N ASP A 724 10.55 -37.33 -17.38
CA ASP A 724 11.81 -36.73 -16.98
C ASP A 724 12.25 -35.66 -17.99
N THR A 725 11.60 -34.49 -17.94
CA THR A 725 11.90 -33.35 -18.80
C THR A 725 11.71 -32.05 -18.04
N ASN A 726 12.72 -31.18 -18.08
CA ASN A 726 12.68 -29.84 -17.51
C ASN A 726 13.10 -28.83 -18.57
N GLY A 727 12.52 -27.64 -18.53
CA GLY A 727 12.89 -26.57 -19.44
C GLY A 727 12.13 -25.28 -19.21
N ALA A 728 12.30 -24.35 -20.15
CA ALA A 728 11.76 -23.01 -20.07
C ALA A 728 11.07 -22.59 -21.37
N VAL A 729 9.99 -21.82 -21.22
CA VAL A 729 9.25 -21.23 -22.33
C VAL A 729 9.63 -19.76 -22.42
N PHE A 730 9.98 -19.28 -23.60
CA PHE A 730 10.34 -17.89 -23.86
C PHE A 730 9.36 -17.25 -24.84
N ILE A 731 9.18 -15.93 -24.73
CA ILE A 731 8.45 -15.10 -25.69
C ILE A 731 9.32 -13.97 -26.20
N ARG A 732 9.35 -13.78 -27.51
CA ARG A 732 10.07 -12.69 -28.16
C ARG A 732 9.14 -11.98 -29.14
N ARG A 733 9.12 -10.65 -29.10
CA ARG A 733 8.55 -9.85 -30.18
C ARG A 733 9.56 -9.79 -31.32
N GLU A 734 9.11 -10.08 -32.54
CA GLU A 734 9.94 -10.02 -33.74
C GLU A 734 10.26 -8.59 -34.18
#